data_AF-A0AB74BWN0-F1
#
_entry.id   AF-A0AB74BWN0-F1
#
_cell.length_a   1.000
_cell.length_b   1.000
_cell.length_c   1.000
_cell.angle_alpha   90.00
_cell.angle_beta   90.00
_cell.angle_gamma   90.00
#
_symmetry.space_group_name_H-M   'P 1'
#
loop_
_entity.id
_entity.type
_entity.pdbx_description
1 polymer ?
#
loop_
_entity_poly.entity_id
_entity_poly.type
_entity_poly.pdbx_seq_one_letter_code
_entity_poly.pdbx_strand_id
1 'polypeptide(L)'
;MLIRSASALDPDSVYKVPLLSCEPTDSPAPFEKMSVSATTTSINPDISPIEDKNVQPGVELEELNKTCDENQKQTSDSTGTDSLYEKRHTIEQSGSHTQPKNYAFSFQDHPLFPPLPSYGPPSFVFTIKCLVLQCVSFLLSLLFLGAVVVGALVCRTRLAVSHVKIRLRGQDPNEQRAFYEEERARELERQKNLQQWKRRQEKKEVDEEAPDECPPLEGGKDPIICDVAYYARRVGLDVETFRVQTEDGFIITLWHVYNPQEYMPLPADARAPRGPGVFTGKKDPGLSSRSNRKYPILLMHGLLQCAGAYCTNDEDSLAFYLCKSGYDVWLGNNRCGLTPEHTTLSTSDPRMWTWNIRHMGVLDLSALVSRVLYETGFEKLGLVCHSQGTTQTFVALAKDQRPELGERISVFCALAPAAYAGPLVERSYFRFMRIISPNIFRIVFGIHAFIPFMMTVHQYLHPKIYGTLGYYVFSYLFGWSDTRWDRGLRDRMFQFAPVYVSAETMRWWLGRECFATQKCILATREVGLLEAEEDHRFEKGIDGGAPRSDTAWYGPQVPPMALWVAGADNLVDGRKLLQRFRNGREPHVHVVHEKVIEEYEHLDVLWAMDVIEQVGKEVRQVLWTTMPDDARAVCQVPKGVQ
;
A
#
# COMPACT_ATOMS: atom_id res chain seq x y z
N MET A 1 -37.82 16.27 -23.80
CA MET A 1 -37.06 16.12 -22.54
C MET A 1 -37.11 14.66 -22.14
N LEU A 2 -36.06 13.89 -22.45
CA LEU A 2 -36.00 12.45 -22.20
C LEU A 2 -34.75 12.15 -21.39
N ILE A 3 -34.99 11.50 -20.25
CA ILE A 3 -34.01 10.96 -19.30
C ILE A 3 -33.27 9.81 -20.01
N ARG A 4 -31.94 9.88 -20.11
CA ARG A 4 -31.10 8.75 -20.51
C ARG A 4 -30.33 8.23 -19.30
N SER A 5 -30.62 6.97 -18.99
CA SER A 5 -29.91 6.07 -18.07
C SER A 5 -28.41 6.06 -18.33
N ALA A 6 -27.61 6.29 -17.28
CA ALA A 6 -26.18 6.05 -17.28
C ALA A 6 -25.92 4.53 -17.37
N SER A 7 -25.39 4.09 -18.50
CA SER A 7 -24.84 2.74 -18.65
C SER A 7 -23.35 2.77 -18.32
N ALA A 8 -22.86 1.64 -17.82
CA ALA A 8 -21.50 1.42 -17.32
C ALA A 8 -20.43 1.97 -18.28
N LEU A 9 -19.60 2.86 -17.76
CA LEU A 9 -18.39 3.34 -18.44
C LEU A 9 -17.30 2.28 -18.30
N ASP A 10 -16.87 1.77 -19.46
CA ASP A 10 -15.67 0.95 -19.61
C ASP A 10 -14.41 1.81 -19.35
N PRO A 11 -13.55 1.45 -18.37
CA PRO A 11 -12.35 2.21 -18.04
C PRO A 11 -11.29 2.27 -19.15
N ASP A 12 -11.39 1.43 -20.20
CA ASP A 12 -10.47 1.47 -21.34
C ASP A 12 -10.86 2.52 -22.42
N SER A 13 -12.00 3.20 -22.29
CA SER A 13 -12.51 4.13 -23.31
C SER A 13 -11.84 5.52 -23.36
N VAL A 14 -10.95 5.83 -22.41
CA VAL A 14 -10.20 7.11 -22.39
C VAL A 14 -8.94 7.06 -23.27
N TYR A 15 -8.56 5.89 -23.79
CA TYR A 15 -7.32 5.71 -24.54
C TYR A 15 -7.56 4.97 -25.86
N LYS A 16 -7.87 5.71 -26.94
CA LYS A 16 -7.62 5.27 -28.33
C LYS A 16 -7.88 6.40 -29.35
N VAL A 17 -6.91 6.63 -30.23
CA VAL A 17 -7.03 7.29 -31.53
C VAL A 17 -6.65 6.24 -32.59
N PRO A 18 -7.29 6.17 -33.78
CA PRO A 18 -7.34 4.95 -34.58
C PRO A 18 -6.09 4.75 -35.44
N LEU A 19 -5.64 3.50 -35.55
CA LEU A 19 -4.74 3.05 -36.61
C LEU A 19 -5.33 1.85 -37.34
N LEU A 20 -5.09 1.86 -38.65
CA LEU A 20 -5.78 1.15 -39.71
C LEU A 20 -5.57 -0.39 -39.68
N SER A 21 -6.63 -1.06 -40.14
CA SER A 21 -6.79 -2.48 -40.41
C SER A 21 -5.79 -3.05 -41.43
N CYS A 22 -5.33 -4.28 -41.19
CA CYS A 22 -5.09 -5.31 -42.20
C CYS A 22 -5.19 -6.72 -41.57
N GLU A 23 -6.20 -7.49 -41.98
CA GLU A 23 -6.26 -8.96 -41.93
C GLU A 23 -5.30 -9.56 -43.00
N PRO A 24 -4.92 -10.89 -43.02
CA PRO A 24 -5.86 -12.01 -42.84
C PRO A 24 -5.35 -13.39 -42.32
N THR A 25 -6.34 -14.18 -41.84
CA THR A 25 -6.63 -15.63 -42.05
C THR A 25 -5.67 -16.79 -41.70
N ASP A 26 -6.31 -17.75 -41.01
CA ASP A 26 -6.25 -19.22 -41.12
C ASP A 26 -5.33 -20.09 -40.23
N SER A 27 -6.02 -20.85 -39.38
CA SER A 27 -5.67 -22.10 -38.66
C SER A 27 -5.55 -23.30 -39.66
N PRO A 28 -5.06 -24.52 -39.32
CA PRO A 28 -5.35 -25.26 -38.08
C PRO A 28 -4.30 -26.25 -37.52
N ALA A 29 -4.55 -26.70 -36.28
CA ALA A 29 -4.02 -27.93 -35.65
C ALA A 29 -4.64 -29.20 -36.30
N PRO A 30 -4.24 -30.47 -36.02
CA PRO A 30 -4.26 -31.09 -34.67
C PRO A 30 -3.20 -32.21 -34.42
N PHE A 31 -3.12 -32.76 -33.20
CA PHE A 31 -3.31 -34.21 -32.92
C PHE A 31 -3.08 -34.60 -31.45
N GLU A 32 -4.00 -35.41 -30.93
CA GLU A 32 -4.03 -36.11 -29.64
C GLU A 32 -2.96 -37.21 -29.51
N LYS A 33 -2.58 -37.55 -28.26
CA LYS A 33 -2.59 -38.95 -27.80
C LYS A 33 -2.60 -39.08 -26.27
N MET A 34 -3.17 -40.20 -25.86
CA MET A 34 -3.78 -40.55 -24.58
C MET A 34 -2.95 -41.65 -23.88
N SER A 35 -3.20 -41.84 -22.57
CA SER A 35 -2.87 -43.01 -21.70
C SER A 35 -1.41 -43.10 -21.20
N VAL A 36 -1.06 -43.61 -20.01
CA VAL A 36 -1.57 -44.75 -19.20
C VAL A 36 -1.27 -44.54 -17.69
N SER A 37 -2.12 -45.16 -16.87
CA SER A 37 -2.06 -45.35 -15.41
C SER A 37 -0.87 -46.19 -14.90
N ALA A 38 -0.40 -45.92 -13.67
CA ALA A 38 0.20 -46.96 -12.81
C ALA A 38 0.01 -46.64 -11.32
N THR A 39 -0.68 -47.56 -10.65
CA THR A 39 -0.94 -47.65 -9.21
C THR A 39 0.17 -48.45 -8.53
N THR A 40 0.71 -48.01 -7.39
CA THR A 40 1.29 -48.92 -6.35
C THR A 40 1.37 -48.16 -5.00
N THR A 41 0.41 -48.33 -4.08
CA THR A 41 0.40 -49.19 -2.87
C THR A 41 1.42 -48.86 -1.77
N SER A 42 0.88 -48.42 -0.61
CA SER A 42 1.26 -48.66 0.81
C SER A 42 2.73 -48.56 1.23
N ILE A 43 3.05 -47.88 2.35
CA ILE A 43 3.01 -48.45 3.70
C ILE A 43 3.00 -47.32 4.74
N ASN A 44 2.09 -47.42 5.71
CA ASN A 44 2.15 -46.76 7.03
C ASN A 44 2.63 -47.80 8.05
N PRO A 45 3.24 -47.41 9.17
CA PRO A 45 2.55 -47.74 10.42
C PRO A 45 2.54 -46.62 11.47
N ASP A 46 1.48 -46.70 12.26
CA ASP A 46 1.08 -45.92 13.42
C ASP A 46 2.13 -45.79 14.53
N ILE A 47 2.11 -44.66 15.24
CA ILE A 47 2.20 -44.62 16.72
C ILE A 47 1.26 -43.52 17.23
N SER A 48 0.29 -43.92 18.06
CA SER A 48 -0.65 -43.09 18.83
C SER A 48 -0.02 -42.49 20.10
N PRO A 49 -0.46 -41.31 20.59
CA PRO A 49 -0.06 -40.79 21.89
C PRO A 49 -1.01 -41.23 23.02
N ILE A 50 -0.43 -41.37 24.21
CA ILE A 50 -1.08 -41.72 25.48
C ILE A 50 -1.64 -40.46 26.15
N GLU A 51 -2.89 -40.54 26.60
CA GLU A 51 -3.58 -39.60 27.50
C GLU A 51 -2.98 -39.65 28.91
N ASP A 52 -2.93 -38.50 29.59
CA ASP A 52 -3.06 -38.48 31.04
C ASP A 52 -3.91 -37.29 31.52
N LYS A 53 -4.73 -37.60 32.53
CA LYS A 53 -5.89 -36.85 33.02
C LYS A 53 -5.57 -35.96 34.23
N ASN A 54 -6.49 -35.00 34.42
CA ASN A 54 -6.93 -34.37 35.67
C ASN A 54 -6.02 -33.35 36.35
N VAL A 55 -6.53 -32.13 36.59
CA VAL A 55 -6.92 -31.60 37.92
C VAL A 55 -7.78 -30.32 37.76
N GLN A 56 -8.93 -30.30 38.43
CA GLN A 56 -9.68 -29.13 38.94
C GLN A 56 -10.25 -29.56 40.32
N PRO A 57 -10.50 -28.67 41.31
CA PRO A 57 -11.67 -27.76 41.27
C PRO A 57 -11.62 -26.45 42.12
N GLY A 58 -12.65 -25.59 41.98
CA GLY A 58 -13.07 -24.52 42.92
C GLY A 58 -13.50 -23.21 42.20
N VAL A 59 -14.80 -22.89 41.95
CA VAL A 59 -15.86 -22.33 42.86
C VAL A 59 -15.49 -20.90 43.31
N GLU A 60 -16.24 -19.78 43.17
CA GLU A 60 -17.63 -19.40 42.83
C GLU A 60 -17.71 -17.84 42.77
N LEU A 61 -18.68 -17.25 42.05
CA LEU A 61 -19.61 -16.17 42.49
C LEU A 61 -20.19 -15.38 41.29
N GLU A 62 -21.47 -15.66 41.02
CA GLU A 62 -22.42 -14.81 40.27
C GLU A 62 -23.11 -13.82 41.21
N GLU A 63 -23.53 -12.67 40.67
CA GLU A 63 -24.77 -11.90 40.96
C GLU A 63 -24.77 -10.73 39.92
N LEU A 64 -25.84 -10.21 39.31
CA LEU A 64 -27.27 -10.07 39.63
C LEU A 64 -27.98 -9.52 38.36
N ASN A 65 -29.11 -10.10 37.95
CA ASN A 65 -30.43 -9.41 37.93
C ASN A 65 -31.49 -10.19 37.14
N LYS A 66 -32.49 -10.67 37.88
CA LYS A 66 -33.80 -11.15 37.43
C LYS A 66 -34.76 -9.98 37.18
N THR A 67 -35.69 -10.15 36.24
CA THR A 67 -37.16 -9.94 36.33
C THR A 67 -37.72 -10.03 34.88
N CYS A 68 -38.83 -10.69 34.54
CA CYS A 68 -40.08 -10.94 35.25
C CYS A 68 -40.61 -12.38 35.01
N ASP A 69 -41.28 -12.90 36.04
CA ASP A 69 -42.18 -14.06 36.00
C ASP A 69 -43.47 -13.74 35.24
N GLU A 70 -44.07 -14.76 34.61
CA GLU A 70 -45.50 -15.03 34.71
C GLU A 70 -45.78 -16.54 34.55
N ASN A 71 -46.19 -17.16 35.66
CA ASN A 71 -47.20 -18.22 35.86
C ASN A 71 -47.48 -19.19 34.68
N GLN A 72 -47.45 -20.51 34.83
CA GLN A 72 -48.21 -21.31 35.80
C GLN A 72 -47.76 -22.79 35.75
N LYS A 73 -47.68 -23.41 36.94
CA LYS A 73 -47.72 -24.87 37.21
C LYS A 73 -48.77 -25.57 36.31
N GLN A 74 -48.64 -26.83 35.92
CA GLN A 74 -48.61 -28.01 36.80
C GLN A 74 -48.40 -29.29 35.96
N THR A 75 -47.58 -30.22 36.48
CA THR A 75 -47.76 -31.70 36.51
C THR A 75 -48.15 -32.46 35.21
N SER A 76 -47.61 -33.61 34.86
CA SER A 76 -46.90 -34.65 35.62
C SER A 76 -46.49 -35.77 34.65
N ASP A 77 -45.37 -36.39 34.97
CA ASP A 77 -45.11 -37.84 34.94
C ASP A 77 -45.11 -38.64 33.63
N SER A 78 -43.89 -39.18 33.41
CA SER A 78 -43.60 -40.61 33.17
C SER A 78 -44.00 -41.14 31.78
N THR A 79 -43.26 -41.97 31.06
CA THR A 79 -42.25 -43.01 31.28
C THR A 79 -41.51 -43.13 29.92
N GLY A 80 -40.19 -43.20 29.80
CA GLY A 80 -39.39 -44.36 30.19
C GLY A 80 -39.71 -45.59 29.35
N THR A 81 -39.07 -45.76 28.17
CA THR A 81 -38.50 -47.06 27.73
C THR A 81 -37.78 -46.93 26.39
N ASP A 82 -36.57 -47.48 26.40
CA ASP A 82 -35.67 -47.79 25.29
C ASP A 82 -36.31 -48.55 24.13
N SER A 83 -35.83 -48.32 22.91
CA SER A 83 -35.05 -49.34 22.19
C SER A 83 -34.64 -48.86 20.79
N LEU A 84 -33.39 -49.18 20.50
CA LEU A 84 -32.72 -49.15 19.20
C LEU A 84 -33.53 -49.86 18.11
N TYR A 85 -33.56 -49.31 16.89
CA TYR A 85 -33.43 -50.13 15.68
C TYR A 85 -32.92 -49.34 14.46
N GLU A 86 -32.12 -50.06 13.69
CA GLU A 86 -31.32 -49.74 12.53
C GLU A 86 -32.10 -49.32 11.26
N LYS A 87 -31.61 -48.25 10.62
CA LYS A 87 -31.17 -48.16 9.21
C LYS A 87 -31.95 -48.98 8.15
N ARG A 88 -32.74 -48.29 7.29
CA ARG A 88 -32.69 -48.55 5.83
C ARG A 88 -33.23 -47.39 4.99
N HIS A 89 -32.51 -47.16 3.90
CA HIS A 89 -32.64 -46.12 2.88
C HIS A 89 -33.99 -46.07 2.18
N THR A 90 -34.47 -44.85 1.93
CA THR A 90 -35.19 -44.52 0.69
C THR A 90 -34.62 -43.22 0.13
N ILE A 91 -34.27 -43.29 -1.16
CA ILE A 91 -33.69 -42.23 -1.98
C ILE A 91 -34.82 -41.27 -2.37
N GLU A 92 -34.69 -39.99 -2.02
CA GLU A 92 -35.31 -38.91 -2.79
C GLU A 92 -34.26 -37.82 -3.07
N GLN A 93 -33.96 -37.70 -4.36
CA GLN A 93 -33.18 -36.60 -4.92
C GLN A 93 -34.02 -35.32 -4.85
N SER A 94 -33.52 -34.29 -4.19
CA SER A 94 -33.83 -32.91 -4.57
C SER A 94 -32.56 -32.08 -4.44
N GLY A 95 -32.20 -31.44 -5.55
CA GLY A 95 -30.94 -30.70 -5.70
C GLY A 95 -30.90 -29.50 -4.77
N SER A 96 -29.83 -29.40 -3.99
CA SER A 96 -29.49 -28.17 -3.28
C SER A 96 -28.31 -27.52 -3.97
N HIS A 97 -28.55 -26.28 -4.41
CA HIS A 97 -27.54 -25.34 -4.84
C HIS A 97 -26.37 -25.31 -3.84
N THR A 98 -25.19 -25.69 -4.31
CA THR A 98 -23.94 -25.51 -3.59
C THR A 98 -23.69 -24.00 -3.46
N GLN A 99 -23.96 -23.45 -2.27
CA GLN A 99 -23.50 -22.11 -1.93
C GLN A 99 -21.96 -22.07 -1.97
N PRO A 100 -21.35 -21.00 -2.52
CA PRO A 100 -19.90 -20.88 -2.52
C PRO A 100 -19.40 -20.76 -1.08
N LYS A 101 -18.40 -21.56 -0.73
CA LYS A 101 -17.69 -21.50 0.55
C LYS A 101 -17.11 -20.08 0.72
N ASN A 102 -17.60 -19.35 1.71
CA ASN A 102 -16.98 -18.10 2.16
C ASN A 102 -15.56 -18.42 2.64
N TYR A 103 -14.56 -18.00 1.88
CA TYR A 103 -13.18 -17.93 2.35
C TYR A 103 -13.08 -16.75 3.34
N ALA A 104 -13.61 -16.92 4.54
CA ALA A 104 -13.40 -15.97 5.62
C ALA A 104 -12.01 -16.26 6.20
N PHE A 105 -10.99 -15.54 5.72
CA PHE A 105 -9.70 -15.48 6.39
C PHE A 105 -9.94 -14.89 7.79
N SER A 106 -9.86 -15.72 8.83
CA SER A 106 -10.08 -15.29 10.21
C SER A 106 -8.75 -14.81 10.79
N PHE A 107 -8.68 -13.52 11.04
CA PHE A 107 -7.55 -12.91 11.73
C PHE A 107 -7.62 -13.22 13.22
N GLN A 108 -6.51 -13.67 13.82
CA GLN A 108 -6.42 -13.81 15.28
C GLN A 108 -6.58 -12.45 15.96
N ASP A 109 -7.21 -12.44 17.12
CA ASP A 109 -7.35 -11.24 17.96
C ASP A 109 -5.96 -10.71 18.33
N HIS A 110 -5.75 -9.41 18.10
CA HIS A 110 -4.46 -8.77 18.36
C HIS A 110 -4.67 -7.41 19.03
N PRO A 111 -3.97 -7.09 20.13
CA PRO A 111 -4.24 -5.89 20.94
C PRO A 111 -4.05 -4.57 20.16
N LEU A 112 -3.19 -4.56 19.14
CA LEU A 112 -2.97 -3.40 18.26
C LEU A 112 -3.95 -3.28 17.10
N PHE A 113 -4.78 -4.30 16.87
CA PHE A 113 -5.77 -4.34 15.81
C PHE A 113 -7.15 -4.63 16.42
N PRO A 114 -7.81 -3.63 17.03
CA PRO A 114 -9.14 -3.80 17.59
C PRO A 114 -10.12 -4.36 16.56
N PRO A 115 -11.11 -5.15 17.00
CA PRO A 115 -12.06 -5.77 16.08
C PRO A 115 -12.76 -4.70 15.24
N LEU A 116 -12.88 -5.00 13.96
CA LEU A 116 -13.58 -4.16 13.01
C LEU A 116 -15.10 -4.33 13.17
N PRO A 117 -15.91 -3.30 12.89
CA PRO A 117 -17.35 -3.41 12.99
C PRO A 117 -17.90 -4.45 12.02
N SER A 118 -18.75 -5.36 12.49
CA SER A 118 -19.47 -6.30 11.63
C SER A 118 -20.79 -5.70 11.16
N TYR A 119 -21.04 -5.73 9.86
CA TYR A 119 -22.31 -5.30 9.28
C TYR A 119 -23.10 -6.50 8.76
N GLY A 120 -24.34 -6.63 9.21
CA GLY A 120 -25.28 -7.63 8.72
C GLY A 120 -25.74 -7.35 7.28
N PRO A 121 -26.53 -8.26 6.69
CA PRO A 121 -27.10 -8.03 5.37
C PRO A 121 -27.97 -6.76 5.36
N PRO A 122 -28.05 -6.07 4.20
CA PRO A 122 -28.82 -4.83 4.11
C PRO A 122 -30.30 -5.10 4.40
N SER A 123 -30.82 -4.45 5.44
CA SER A 123 -32.27 -4.33 5.70
C SER A 123 -32.69 -2.89 5.50
N PHE A 124 -33.96 -2.63 5.17
CA PHE A 124 -34.45 -1.28 4.90
C PHE A 124 -34.14 -0.29 6.03
N VAL A 125 -34.39 -0.70 7.28
CA VAL A 125 -34.09 0.11 8.47
C VAL A 125 -32.60 0.36 8.62
N PHE A 126 -31.76 -0.65 8.38
CA PHE A 126 -30.31 -0.52 8.44
C PHE A 126 -29.78 0.43 7.35
N THR A 127 -30.32 0.35 6.14
CA THR A 127 -29.97 1.25 5.03
C THR A 127 -30.30 2.70 5.36
N ILE A 128 -31.48 2.97 5.94
CA ILE A 128 -31.83 4.33 6.40
C ILE A 128 -30.86 4.81 7.47
N LYS A 129 -30.53 3.97 8.46
CA LYS A 129 -29.56 4.32 9.51
C LYS A 129 -28.18 4.67 8.91
N CYS A 130 -27.71 3.88 7.95
CA CYS A 130 -26.45 4.14 7.25
C CYS A 130 -26.50 5.46 6.46
N LEU A 131 -27.60 5.73 5.77
CA LEU A 131 -27.77 6.97 5.00
C LEU A 131 -27.81 8.21 5.89
N VAL A 132 -28.52 8.15 7.03
CA VAL A 132 -28.50 9.24 8.02
C VAL A 132 -27.09 9.46 8.55
N LEU A 133 -26.37 8.39 8.90
CA LEU A 133 -24.99 8.48 9.36
C LEU A 133 -24.05 9.05 8.30
N GLN A 134 -24.23 8.68 7.03
CA GLN A 134 -23.48 9.24 5.90
C GLN A 134 -23.73 10.74 5.75
N CYS A 135 -24.99 11.20 5.82
CA CYS A 135 -25.32 12.63 5.74
C CYS A 135 -24.68 13.42 6.90
N VAL A 136 -24.80 12.90 8.12
CA VAL A 136 -24.22 13.54 9.32
C VAL A 136 -22.70 13.59 9.23
N SER A 137 -22.05 12.46 8.93
CA SER A 137 -20.59 12.39 8.80
C SER A 137 -20.07 13.23 7.64
N PHE A 138 -20.79 13.31 6.52
CA PHE A 138 -20.42 14.20 5.41
C PHE A 138 -20.36 15.67 5.87
N LEU A 139 -21.38 16.15 6.58
CA LEU A 139 -21.39 17.54 7.08
C LEU A 139 -20.27 17.79 8.11
N LEU A 140 -20.10 16.87 9.07
CA LEU A 140 -19.09 17.02 10.12
C LEU A 140 -17.66 16.92 9.58
N SER A 141 -17.40 15.97 8.69
CA SER A 141 -16.09 15.83 8.04
C SER A 141 -15.78 17.00 7.10
N LEU A 142 -16.78 17.58 6.44
CA LEU A 142 -16.63 18.79 5.63
C LEU A 142 -16.26 20.01 6.49
N LEU A 143 -16.91 20.18 7.65
CA LEU A 143 -16.54 21.24 8.60
C LEU A 143 -15.11 21.06 9.12
N PHE A 144 -14.72 19.82 9.44
CA PHE A 144 -13.36 19.50 9.83
C PHE A 144 -12.35 19.85 8.74
N LEU A 145 -12.60 19.43 7.49
CA LEU A 145 -11.74 19.75 6.34
C LEU A 145 -11.66 21.27 6.11
N GLY A 146 -12.79 21.97 6.21
CA GLY A 146 -12.84 23.43 6.09
C GLY A 146 -11.98 24.13 7.14
N ALA A 147 -12.02 23.67 8.41
CA ALA A 147 -11.17 24.21 9.46
C ALA A 147 -9.68 24.02 9.19
N VAL A 148 -9.28 22.84 8.69
CA VAL A 148 -7.89 22.55 8.29
C VAL A 148 -7.44 23.46 7.15
N VAL A 149 -8.26 23.61 6.11
CA VAL A 149 -7.96 24.47 4.96
C VAL A 149 -7.83 25.94 5.39
N VAL A 150 -8.74 26.44 6.21
CA VAL A 150 -8.67 27.80 6.75
C VAL A 150 -7.40 27.98 7.60
N GLY A 151 -7.07 27.03 8.47
CA GLY A 151 -5.83 27.03 9.24
C GLY A 151 -4.58 27.11 8.37
N ALA A 152 -4.52 26.30 7.30
CA ALA A 152 -3.44 26.30 6.34
C ALA A 152 -3.29 27.65 5.61
N LEU A 153 -4.40 28.23 5.15
CA LEU A 153 -4.40 29.53 4.48
C LEU A 153 -3.96 30.67 5.42
N VAL A 154 -4.39 30.65 6.68
CA VAL A 154 -3.96 31.64 7.68
C VAL A 154 -2.46 31.53 7.98
N CYS A 155 -1.93 30.32 8.13
CA CYS A 155 -0.48 30.13 8.30
C CYS A 155 0.29 30.62 7.07
N ARG A 156 -0.21 30.34 5.86
CA ARG A 156 0.44 30.76 4.62
C ARG A 156 0.43 32.27 4.41
N THR A 157 -0.67 32.95 4.74
CA THR A 157 -0.75 34.42 4.61
C THR A 157 0.26 35.12 5.52
N ARG A 158 0.48 34.63 6.74
CA ARG A 158 1.54 35.15 7.65
C ARG A 158 2.94 35.02 7.03
N LEU A 159 3.24 33.87 6.42
CA LEU A 159 4.51 33.65 5.74
C LEU A 159 4.65 34.54 4.50
N ALA A 160 3.58 34.69 3.71
CA ALA A 160 3.56 35.58 2.55
C ALA A 160 3.83 37.04 2.93
N VAL A 161 3.25 37.53 4.04
CA VAL A 161 3.54 38.87 4.57
C VAL A 161 5.02 39.02 4.95
N SER A 162 5.63 37.98 5.54
CA SER A 162 7.07 37.96 5.82
C SER A 162 7.90 38.06 4.53
N HIS A 163 7.56 37.28 3.51
CA HIS A 163 8.25 37.31 2.21
C HIS A 163 8.10 38.67 1.51
N VAL A 164 6.93 39.31 1.59
CA VAL A 164 6.74 40.67 1.07
C VAL A 164 7.66 41.66 1.80
N LYS A 165 7.81 41.56 3.12
CA LYS A 165 8.75 42.40 3.87
C LYS A 165 10.21 42.19 3.46
N ILE A 166 10.61 40.95 3.18
CA ILE A 166 11.96 40.61 2.69
C ILE A 166 12.19 41.22 1.29
N ARG A 167 11.21 41.09 0.39
CA ARG A 167 11.26 41.70 -0.95
C ARG A 167 11.30 43.22 -0.93
N LEU A 168 10.56 43.84 -0.01
CA LEU A 168 10.60 45.30 0.21
C LEU A 168 11.98 45.78 0.72
N ARG A 169 12.80 44.89 1.28
CA ARG A 169 14.20 45.15 1.65
C ARG A 169 15.20 44.86 0.52
N GLY A 170 14.72 44.52 -0.68
CA GLY A 170 15.55 44.23 -1.85
C GLY A 170 16.17 42.83 -1.88
N GLN A 171 15.71 41.92 -1.03
CA GLN A 171 16.19 40.52 -0.98
C GLN A 171 15.17 39.58 -1.63
N ASP A 172 15.63 38.58 -2.39
CA ASP A 172 14.74 37.49 -2.81
C ASP A 172 14.63 36.45 -1.68
N PRO A 173 13.43 36.20 -1.12
CA PRO A 173 13.25 35.18 -0.09
C PRO A 173 13.60 33.76 -0.57
N ASN A 174 13.76 33.53 -1.87
CA ASN A 174 14.08 32.22 -2.43
C ASN A 174 15.58 31.96 -2.60
N GLU A 175 16.45 32.98 -2.57
CA GLU A 175 17.90 32.81 -2.73
C GLU A 175 18.53 31.92 -1.65
N GLN A 176 17.87 31.80 -0.50
CA GLN A 176 18.34 30.96 0.63
C GLN A 176 17.94 29.48 0.51
N ARG A 177 17.25 29.07 -0.57
CA ARG A 177 16.89 27.66 -0.78
C ARG A 177 18.12 26.85 -1.20
N ALA A 178 18.22 25.63 -0.67
CA ALA A 178 19.34 24.73 -0.93
C ALA A 178 19.60 24.44 -2.43
N PHE A 179 18.53 24.34 -3.23
CA PHE A 179 18.59 24.01 -4.67
C PHE A 179 18.17 25.15 -5.58
N TYR A 180 18.33 26.41 -5.16
CA TYR A 180 17.88 27.56 -5.97
C TYR A 180 18.49 27.56 -7.38
N GLU A 181 19.81 27.40 -7.49
CA GLU A 181 20.51 27.41 -8.78
C GLU A 181 20.12 26.23 -9.67
N GLU A 182 20.02 25.03 -9.08
CA GLU A 182 19.63 23.81 -9.78
C GLU A 182 18.18 23.90 -10.29
N GLU A 183 17.26 24.43 -9.49
CA GLU A 183 15.86 24.64 -9.89
C GLU A 183 15.76 25.58 -11.09
N ARG A 184 16.59 26.63 -11.13
CA ARG A 184 16.70 27.55 -12.27
C ARG A 184 17.28 26.87 -13.51
N ALA A 185 18.26 25.98 -13.34
CA ALA A 185 18.84 25.21 -14.44
C ALA A 185 17.82 24.23 -15.04
N ARG A 186 17.11 23.47 -14.20
CA ARG A 186 16.06 22.52 -14.63
C ARG A 186 14.89 23.23 -15.33
N GLU A 187 14.52 24.42 -14.87
CA GLU A 187 13.50 25.23 -15.55
C GLU A 187 13.93 25.64 -16.96
N LEU A 188 15.20 26.05 -17.13
CA LEU A 188 15.75 26.37 -18.45
C LEU A 188 15.78 25.14 -19.35
N GLU A 189 16.15 23.98 -18.81
CA GLU A 189 16.15 22.71 -19.53
C GLU A 189 14.75 22.31 -20.00
N ARG A 190 13.72 22.40 -19.13
CA ARG A 190 12.32 22.18 -19.53
C ARG A 190 11.88 23.08 -20.67
N GLN A 191 12.31 24.35 -20.67
CA GLN A 191 12.01 25.29 -21.76
C GLN A 191 12.71 24.92 -23.06
N LYS A 192 13.96 24.44 -23.01
CA LYS A 192 14.68 23.92 -24.18
C LYS A 192 14.00 22.67 -24.73
N ASN A 193 13.64 21.71 -23.87
CA ASN A 193 12.95 20.47 -24.25
C ASN A 193 11.59 20.77 -24.90
N LEU A 194 10.86 21.77 -24.37
CA LEU A 194 9.62 22.27 -24.98
C LEU A 194 9.84 22.81 -26.41
N GLN A 195 10.91 23.59 -26.63
CA GLN A 195 11.24 24.13 -27.95
C GLN A 195 11.72 23.05 -28.92
N GLN A 196 12.52 22.09 -28.45
CA GLN A 196 12.95 20.94 -29.23
C GLN A 196 11.75 20.09 -29.66
N TRP A 197 10.82 19.80 -28.74
CA TRP A 197 9.60 19.06 -29.05
C TRP A 197 8.75 19.75 -30.13
N LYS A 198 8.57 21.08 -30.03
CA LYS A 198 7.86 21.84 -31.06
C LYS A 198 8.54 21.72 -32.43
N ARG A 199 9.87 21.83 -32.47
CA ARG A 199 10.65 21.65 -33.71
C ARG A 199 10.49 20.24 -34.31
N ARG A 200 10.51 19.20 -33.48
CA ARG A 200 10.26 17.80 -33.90
C ARG A 200 8.86 17.59 -34.47
N GLN A 201 7.85 18.29 -33.96
CA GLN A 201 6.48 18.23 -34.48
C GLN A 201 6.32 19.03 -35.79
N GLU A 202 7.03 20.14 -35.93
CA GLU A 202 6.99 21.01 -37.11
C GLU A 202 7.80 20.47 -38.29
N LYS A 203 8.96 19.86 -38.04
CA LYS A 203 9.81 19.23 -39.05
C LYS A 203 9.56 17.72 -39.04
N LYS A 204 8.94 17.21 -40.09
CA LYS A 204 8.82 15.76 -40.37
C LYS A 204 10.17 15.06 -40.69
N GLU A 205 11.30 15.60 -40.25
CA GLU A 205 12.63 15.07 -40.57
C GLU A 205 13.54 14.89 -39.36
N VAL A 206 14.13 13.69 -39.37
CA VAL A 206 15.28 13.11 -38.69
C VAL A 206 16.24 14.13 -38.07
N ASP A 207 16.34 14.15 -36.74
CA ASP A 207 17.49 14.77 -36.07
C ASP A 207 18.66 13.76 -36.08
N GLU A 208 19.77 14.15 -36.71
CA GLU A 208 21.13 13.58 -36.54
C GLU A 208 21.74 13.98 -35.18
N GLU A 209 20.97 13.87 -34.09
CA GLU A 209 21.53 13.97 -32.73
C GLU A 209 21.64 12.57 -32.13
N ALA A 210 22.70 12.35 -31.34
CA ALA A 210 23.08 11.06 -30.78
C ALA A 210 21.84 10.27 -30.28
N PRO A 211 21.72 8.96 -30.57
CA PRO A 211 20.55 8.19 -30.21
C PRO A 211 20.40 8.22 -28.68
N ASP A 212 19.45 9.03 -28.21
CA ASP A 212 18.95 8.93 -26.85
C ASP A 212 18.45 7.50 -26.69
N GLU A 213 18.95 6.80 -25.68
CA GLU A 213 18.66 5.38 -25.49
C GLU A 213 17.16 5.15 -25.23
N CYS A 214 16.46 6.20 -24.76
CA CYS A 214 15.03 6.17 -24.49
C CYS A 214 14.39 7.54 -24.85
N PRO A 215 14.17 7.82 -26.15
CA PRO A 215 13.68 9.11 -26.59
C PRO A 215 12.24 9.35 -26.08
N PRO A 216 11.87 10.59 -25.71
CA PRO A 216 10.55 10.89 -25.18
C PRO A 216 9.44 10.61 -26.20
N LEU A 217 8.40 9.91 -25.76
CA LEU A 217 7.20 9.58 -26.54
C LEU A 217 6.12 10.66 -26.42
N GLU A 218 6.18 11.43 -25.34
CA GLU A 218 5.36 12.62 -25.13
C GLU A 218 6.22 13.82 -24.77
N GLY A 219 5.76 15.01 -25.13
CA GLY A 219 6.49 16.24 -24.86
C GLY A 219 5.64 17.46 -25.08
N GLY A 220 6.28 18.63 -25.05
CA GLY A 220 5.58 19.89 -25.20
C GLY A 220 5.12 20.46 -23.85
N LYS A 221 3.99 21.18 -23.85
CA LYS A 221 3.45 21.78 -22.63
C LYS A 221 3.11 20.64 -21.66
N ASP A 222 3.43 20.82 -20.39
CA ASP A 222 3.18 19.82 -19.35
C ASP A 222 1.82 20.05 -18.66
N PRO A 223 0.70 19.46 -19.13
CA PRO A 223 -0.53 19.45 -18.36
C PRO A 223 -0.33 18.66 -17.07
N ILE A 224 -0.85 19.21 -15.97
CA ILE A 224 -0.86 18.53 -14.68
C ILE A 224 -2.09 17.62 -14.65
N ILE A 225 -1.87 16.31 -14.76
CA ILE A 225 -2.93 15.29 -14.85
C ILE A 225 -2.60 14.10 -13.94
N CYS A 226 -3.61 13.37 -13.51
CA CYS A 226 -3.46 12.16 -12.70
C CYS A 226 -3.28 10.93 -13.63
N ASP A 227 -2.17 10.88 -14.36
CA ASP A 227 -1.87 9.78 -15.30
C ASP A 227 -0.36 9.49 -15.28
N VAL A 228 0.02 8.29 -14.81
CA VAL A 228 1.43 7.89 -14.79
C VAL A 228 1.95 7.46 -16.15
N ALA A 229 1.11 6.90 -17.01
CA ALA A 229 1.53 6.53 -18.35
C ALA A 229 1.94 7.79 -19.13
N TYR A 230 1.21 8.90 -18.95
CA TYR A 230 1.62 10.21 -19.46
C TYR A 230 3.03 10.62 -19.00
N TYR A 231 3.29 10.60 -17.69
CA TYR A 231 4.60 10.98 -17.15
C TYR A 231 5.72 10.01 -17.57
N ALA A 232 5.43 8.71 -17.70
CA ALA A 232 6.37 7.72 -18.22
C ALA A 232 6.74 8.01 -19.68
N ARG A 233 5.75 8.34 -20.52
CA ARG A 233 5.98 8.69 -21.93
C ARG A 233 6.83 9.94 -22.11
N ARG A 234 6.79 10.88 -21.17
CA ARG A 234 7.69 12.06 -21.20
C ARG A 234 9.17 11.71 -21.02
N VAL A 235 9.47 10.56 -20.45
CA VAL A 235 10.84 10.04 -20.28
C VAL A 235 11.12 8.84 -21.18
N GLY A 236 10.31 8.61 -22.21
CA GLY A 236 10.51 7.53 -23.19
C GLY A 236 10.04 6.14 -22.74
N LEU A 237 9.46 6.03 -21.54
CA LEU A 237 8.87 4.80 -21.02
C LEU A 237 7.35 4.75 -21.29
N ASP A 238 6.70 3.65 -20.99
CA ASP A 238 5.24 3.59 -20.94
C ASP A 238 4.77 2.65 -19.82
N VAL A 239 3.46 2.58 -19.58
CA VAL A 239 2.87 1.80 -18.49
C VAL A 239 1.69 0.96 -18.96
N GLU A 240 1.63 -0.28 -18.48
CA GLU A 240 0.44 -1.12 -18.56
C GLU A 240 -0.09 -1.45 -17.16
N THR A 241 -1.38 -1.82 -17.09
CA THR A 241 -2.06 -2.07 -15.82
C THR A 241 -2.60 -3.49 -15.72
N PHE A 242 -2.38 -4.11 -14.57
CA PHE A 242 -2.88 -5.44 -14.22
C PHE A 242 -3.92 -5.32 -13.13
N ARG A 243 -4.95 -6.15 -13.22
CA ARG A 243 -5.99 -6.26 -12.19
C ARG A 243 -5.67 -7.45 -11.30
N VAL A 244 -5.62 -7.20 -10.00
CA VAL A 244 -5.25 -8.20 -8.99
C VAL A 244 -6.41 -8.39 -8.04
N GLN A 245 -6.87 -9.63 -7.88
CA GLN A 245 -7.90 -9.96 -6.90
C GLN A 245 -7.23 -10.41 -5.60
N THR A 246 -7.64 -9.81 -4.50
CA THR A 246 -7.26 -10.20 -3.14
C THR A 246 -8.11 -11.36 -2.64
N GLU A 247 -7.65 -12.04 -1.59
CA GLU A 247 -8.37 -13.18 -0.98
C GLU A 247 -9.78 -12.79 -0.49
N ASP A 248 -9.96 -11.54 -0.03
CA ASP A 248 -11.25 -11.02 0.42
C ASP A 248 -12.10 -10.37 -0.70
N GLY A 249 -11.60 -10.32 -1.93
CA GLY A 249 -12.39 -9.98 -3.12
C GLY A 249 -12.27 -8.53 -3.61
N PHE A 250 -11.40 -7.71 -3.03
CA PHE A 250 -11.03 -6.42 -3.63
C PHE A 250 -10.28 -6.65 -4.94
N ILE A 251 -10.57 -5.80 -5.92
CA ILE A 251 -9.80 -5.71 -7.16
C ILE A 251 -8.92 -4.47 -7.07
N ILE A 252 -7.61 -4.68 -7.10
CA ILE A 252 -6.59 -3.64 -6.96
C ILE A 252 -5.72 -3.58 -8.21
N THR A 253 -5.19 -2.38 -8.50
CA THR A 253 -4.45 -2.11 -9.73
C THR A 253 -2.95 -2.17 -9.49
N LEU A 254 -2.26 -2.98 -10.28
CA LEU A 254 -0.81 -3.12 -10.32
C LEU A 254 -0.30 -2.54 -11.63
N TRP A 255 0.64 -1.61 -11.58
CA TRP A 255 1.21 -0.97 -12.78
C TRP A 255 2.55 -1.60 -13.11
N HIS A 256 2.85 -1.74 -14.39
CA HIS A 256 4.13 -2.24 -14.89
C HIS A 256 4.73 -1.17 -15.81
N VAL A 257 5.89 -0.64 -15.45
CA VAL A 257 6.62 0.37 -16.21
C VAL A 257 7.60 -0.34 -17.13
N TYR A 258 7.56 -0.01 -18.42
CA TYR A 258 8.38 -0.69 -19.41
C TYR A 258 8.96 0.28 -20.44
N ASN A 259 10.03 -0.15 -21.12
CA ASN A 259 10.56 0.52 -22.30
C ASN A 259 9.86 -0.05 -23.54
N PRO A 260 9.09 0.74 -24.31
CA PRO A 260 8.37 0.26 -25.50
C PRO A 260 9.25 -0.26 -26.63
N GLN A 261 10.56 0.04 -26.59
CA GLN A 261 11.53 -0.52 -27.54
C GLN A 261 11.94 -1.96 -27.20
N GLU A 262 11.78 -2.38 -25.94
CA GLU A 262 12.23 -3.67 -25.43
C GLU A 262 11.08 -4.62 -25.08
N TYR A 263 9.88 -4.07 -24.83
CA TYR A 263 8.74 -4.80 -24.32
C TYR A 263 7.44 -4.36 -24.99
N MET A 264 6.60 -5.34 -25.32
CA MET A 264 5.26 -5.12 -25.84
C MET A 264 4.23 -5.45 -24.75
N PRO A 265 3.26 -4.55 -24.47
CA PRO A 265 2.27 -4.77 -23.44
C PRO A 265 1.39 -5.98 -23.73
N LEU A 266 0.92 -6.61 -22.66
CA LEU A 266 0.05 -7.78 -22.74
C LEU A 266 -1.38 -7.39 -23.15
N PRO A 267 -2.09 -8.29 -23.84
CA PRO A 267 -3.50 -8.08 -24.14
C PRO A 267 -4.32 -8.03 -22.85
N ALA A 268 -5.47 -7.33 -22.90
CA ALA A 268 -6.26 -6.99 -21.70
C ALA A 268 -6.79 -8.22 -20.94
N ASP A 269 -7.11 -9.31 -21.66
CA ASP A 269 -7.52 -10.60 -21.09
C ASP A 269 -6.42 -11.23 -20.23
N ALA A 270 -5.16 -11.17 -20.68
CA ALA A 270 -4.02 -11.64 -19.90
C ALA A 270 -3.77 -10.79 -18.63
N ARG A 271 -4.23 -9.53 -18.63
CA ARG A 271 -4.11 -8.58 -17.50
C ARG A 271 -5.30 -8.62 -16.53
N ALA A 272 -6.30 -9.46 -16.78
CA ALA A 272 -7.46 -9.64 -15.92
C ALA A 272 -7.13 -10.30 -14.56
N PRO A 273 -8.04 -10.22 -13.56
CA PRO A 273 -7.86 -10.89 -12.29
C PRO A 273 -7.72 -12.41 -12.45
N ARG A 274 -6.82 -13.02 -11.66
CA ARG A 274 -6.54 -14.48 -11.68
C ARG A 274 -7.27 -15.25 -10.59
N GLY A 275 -8.24 -14.63 -9.91
CA GLY A 275 -8.87 -15.18 -8.72
C GLY A 275 -8.12 -14.83 -7.42
N PRO A 276 -8.61 -15.30 -6.27
CA PRO A 276 -8.14 -14.92 -4.94
C PRO A 276 -6.87 -15.63 -4.48
N GLY A 277 -6.42 -16.68 -5.16
CA GLY A 277 -5.28 -17.49 -4.73
C GLY A 277 -3.95 -16.72 -4.83
N VAL A 278 -3.15 -16.78 -3.77
CA VAL A 278 -1.79 -16.21 -3.75
C VAL A 278 -0.73 -17.30 -3.82
N PHE A 279 0.39 -17.00 -4.48
CA PHE A 279 1.54 -17.89 -4.68
C PHE A 279 1.21 -19.20 -5.41
N THR A 280 0.18 -19.18 -6.26
CA THR A 280 -0.25 -20.35 -7.05
C THR A 280 0.19 -20.25 -8.53
N GLY A 281 0.96 -21.25 -8.97
CA GLY A 281 1.39 -21.44 -10.36
C GLY A 281 2.51 -20.49 -10.81
N LYS A 282 3.00 -20.70 -12.03
CA LYS A 282 3.91 -19.79 -12.76
C LYS A 282 3.34 -19.62 -14.18
N LYS A 283 3.37 -18.41 -14.74
CA LYS A 283 2.77 -18.13 -16.07
C LYS A 283 3.46 -18.92 -17.18
N ASP A 284 4.78 -18.84 -17.19
CA ASP A 284 5.63 -19.58 -18.12
C ASP A 284 6.80 -20.16 -17.33
N PRO A 285 6.78 -21.48 -17.02
CA PRO A 285 7.90 -22.14 -16.36
C PRO A 285 9.21 -22.02 -17.14
N GLY A 286 9.15 -21.91 -18.47
CA GLY A 286 10.30 -21.79 -19.37
C GLY A 286 10.99 -20.43 -19.32
N LEU A 287 10.29 -19.38 -18.86
CA LEU A 287 10.86 -18.03 -18.67
C LEU A 287 12.05 -18.04 -17.70
N SER A 288 12.06 -18.98 -16.74
CA SER A 288 13.16 -19.15 -15.78
C SER A 288 14.52 -19.43 -16.43
N SER A 289 14.52 -20.05 -17.61
CA SER A 289 15.74 -20.48 -18.34
C SER A 289 16.28 -19.45 -19.33
N ARG A 290 15.53 -18.37 -19.59
CA ARG A 290 15.95 -17.32 -20.53
C ARG A 290 17.00 -16.42 -19.90
N SER A 291 18.14 -16.26 -20.57
CA SER A 291 19.18 -15.29 -20.18
C SER A 291 18.77 -13.85 -20.53
N ASN A 292 19.43 -12.88 -19.91
CA ASN A 292 19.25 -11.43 -20.15
C ASN A 292 17.86 -10.90 -19.73
N ARG A 293 17.37 -11.35 -18.58
CA ARG A 293 16.09 -10.90 -18.00
C ARG A 293 16.30 -9.70 -17.08
N LYS A 294 15.25 -8.93 -16.85
CA LYS A 294 15.23 -7.86 -15.84
C LYS A 294 14.69 -8.41 -14.53
N TYR A 295 15.32 -8.06 -13.41
CA TYR A 295 14.89 -8.54 -12.10
C TYR A 295 13.67 -7.74 -11.58
N PRO A 296 12.61 -8.40 -11.09
CA PRO A 296 11.40 -7.72 -10.68
C PRO A 296 11.56 -6.96 -9.37
N ILE A 297 11.05 -5.74 -9.36
CA ILE A 297 10.94 -4.90 -8.19
C ILE A 297 9.51 -4.40 -8.02
N LEU A 298 8.99 -4.42 -6.79
CA LEU A 298 7.68 -3.90 -6.44
C LEU A 298 7.81 -2.65 -5.57
N LEU A 299 7.18 -1.55 -5.97
CA LEU A 299 7.14 -0.30 -5.22
C LEU A 299 5.75 -0.09 -4.60
N MET A 300 5.70 0.17 -3.28
CA MET A 300 4.45 0.44 -2.54
C MET A 300 4.45 1.83 -1.91
N HIS A 301 3.39 2.61 -2.17
CA HIS A 301 3.26 4.01 -1.76
C HIS A 301 2.82 4.19 -0.29
N GLY A 302 2.85 5.43 0.20
CA GLY A 302 2.43 5.82 1.55
C GLY A 302 0.92 6.08 1.71
N LEU A 303 0.57 6.59 2.89
CA LEU A 303 -0.83 6.88 3.27
C LEU A 303 -1.44 7.94 2.35
N LEU A 304 -2.68 7.72 1.93
CA LEU A 304 -3.44 8.59 1.01
C LEU A 304 -2.81 8.77 -0.38
N GLN A 305 -1.72 8.09 -0.71
CA GLN A 305 -1.09 8.19 -2.04
C GLN A 305 -1.59 7.09 -2.99
N CYS A 306 -1.17 7.14 -4.25
CA CYS A 306 -1.15 6.00 -5.17
C CYS A 306 0.24 5.82 -5.79
N ALA A 307 0.39 4.79 -6.63
CA ALA A 307 1.63 4.42 -7.32
C ALA A 307 2.35 5.60 -8.00
N GLY A 308 1.62 6.61 -8.47
CA GLY A 308 2.21 7.78 -9.14
C GLY A 308 3.09 8.66 -8.26
N ALA A 309 3.08 8.49 -6.94
CA ALA A 309 4.04 9.16 -6.05
C ALA A 309 5.51 8.87 -6.43
N TYR A 310 5.79 7.75 -7.10
CA TYR A 310 7.14 7.39 -7.57
C TYR A 310 7.48 7.92 -8.98
N CYS A 311 6.58 8.67 -9.62
CA CYS A 311 6.60 8.97 -11.07
C CYS A 311 6.50 10.48 -11.40
N THR A 312 6.77 11.37 -10.43
CA THR A 312 6.47 12.80 -10.55
C THR A 312 7.68 13.70 -10.79
N ASN A 313 8.89 13.15 -10.85
CA ASN A 313 10.15 13.90 -10.95
C ASN A 313 10.83 13.74 -12.32
N ASP A 314 10.07 13.47 -13.38
CA ASP A 314 10.59 13.17 -14.71
C ASP A 314 11.69 12.07 -14.59
N GLU A 315 12.89 12.25 -15.16
CA GLU A 315 13.99 11.27 -15.11
C GLU A 315 14.43 10.88 -13.68
N ASP A 316 14.26 11.78 -12.71
CA ASP A 316 14.63 11.56 -11.31
C ASP A 316 13.53 10.85 -10.50
N SER A 317 12.45 10.42 -11.18
CA SER A 317 11.44 9.56 -10.60
C SER A 317 12.05 8.19 -10.28
N LEU A 318 12.00 7.75 -9.02
CA LEU A 318 12.60 6.49 -8.60
C LEU A 318 12.16 5.29 -9.46
N ALA A 319 10.89 5.23 -9.86
CA ALA A 319 10.38 4.18 -10.74
C ALA A 319 11.05 4.21 -12.14
N PHE A 320 11.16 5.39 -12.74
CA PHE A 320 11.73 5.56 -14.08
C PHE A 320 13.24 5.34 -14.07
N TYR A 321 13.93 5.86 -13.06
CA TYR A 321 15.35 5.65 -12.84
C TYR A 321 15.70 4.15 -12.72
N LEU A 322 14.94 3.39 -11.92
CA LEU A 322 15.17 1.94 -11.75
C LEU A 322 14.86 1.14 -13.02
N CYS A 323 13.82 1.52 -13.77
CA CYS A 323 13.47 0.90 -15.05
C CYS A 323 14.58 1.12 -16.09
N LYS A 324 15.06 2.37 -16.24
CA LYS A 324 16.16 2.72 -17.15
C LYS A 324 17.50 2.14 -16.70
N SER A 325 17.67 1.90 -15.39
CA SER A 325 18.81 1.17 -14.85
C SER A 325 18.80 -0.32 -15.19
N GLY A 326 17.67 -0.89 -15.64
CA GLY A 326 17.60 -2.29 -16.09
C GLY A 326 16.82 -3.24 -15.17
N TYR A 327 16.05 -2.72 -14.22
CA TYR A 327 15.09 -3.51 -13.43
C TYR A 327 13.73 -3.62 -14.13
N ASP A 328 12.96 -4.64 -13.76
CA ASP A 328 11.57 -4.85 -14.16
C ASP A 328 10.67 -4.23 -13.07
N VAL A 329 10.04 -3.09 -13.37
CA VAL A 329 9.47 -2.20 -12.35
C VAL A 329 7.95 -2.31 -12.27
N TRP A 330 7.48 -2.73 -11.10
CA TRP A 330 6.07 -2.88 -10.78
C TRP A 330 5.67 -1.91 -9.66
N LEU A 331 4.53 -1.24 -9.80
CA LEU A 331 4.02 -0.27 -8.82
C LEU A 331 2.65 -0.73 -8.31
N GLY A 332 2.56 -1.07 -7.02
CA GLY A 332 1.32 -1.56 -6.44
C GLY A 332 0.44 -0.44 -5.88
N ASN A 333 -0.87 -0.62 -5.97
CA ASN A 333 -1.86 0.21 -5.27
C ASN A 333 -2.61 -0.63 -4.24
N ASN A 334 -2.85 -0.02 -3.08
CA ASN A 334 -3.72 -0.61 -2.07
C ASN A 334 -5.21 -0.51 -2.47
N ARG A 335 -6.05 -1.29 -1.79
CA ARG A 335 -7.51 -1.31 -1.96
C ARG A 335 -8.16 0.09 -1.93
N CYS A 336 -9.28 0.19 -2.65
CA CYS A 336 -10.07 1.40 -2.91
C CYS A 336 -9.39 2.46 -3.79
N GLY A 337 -8.14 2.85 -3.53
CA GLY A 337 -7.35 3.74 -4.40
C GLY A 337 -8.15 4.92 -5.00
N LEU A 338 -7.92 5.23 -6.28
CA LEU A 338 -8.70 6.23 -7.02
C LEU A 338 -10.09 5.70 -7.44
N THR A 339 -10.18 4.39 -7.72
CA THR A 339 -11.40 3.73 -8.21
C THR A 339 -11.64 2.48 -7.38
N PRO A 340 -12.55 2.54 -6.39
CA PRO A 340 -12.80 1.40 -5.52
C PRO A 340 -13.58 0.29 -6.24
N GLU A 341 -13.08 -0.93 -6.15
CA GLU A 341 -13.68 -2.08 -6.81
C GLU A 341 -13.58 -3.36 -5.97
N HIS A 342 -14.63 -4.16 -6.05
CA HIS A 342 -14.75 -5.45 -5.37
C HIS A 342 -15.64 -6.39 -6.19
N THR A 343 -15.40 -7.69 -6.06
CA THR A 343 -16.18 -8.74 -6.74
C THR A 343 -17.67 -8.79 -6.36
N THR A 344 -18.06 -8.26 -5.20
CA THR A 344 -19.40 -8.45 -4.63
C THR A 344 -19.92 -7.21 -3.89
N LEU A 345 -19.04 -6.40 -3.29
CA LEU A 345 -19.42 -5.22 -2.52
C LEU A 345 -19.46 -3.96 -3.38
N SER A 346 -20.49 -3.13 -3.18
CA SER A 346 -20.54 -1.79 -3.78
C SER A 346 -19.88 -0.75 -2.89
N THR A 347 -19.53 0.41 -3.45
CA THR A 347 -18.98 1.55 -2.67
C THR A 347 -19.94 2.12 -1.64
N SER A 348 -21.24 1.89 -1.80
CA SER A 348 -22.27 2.26 -0.82
C SER A 348 -22.38 1.27 0.35
N ASP A 349 -21.84 0.06 0.23
CA ASP A 349 -21.86 -0.95 1.28
C ASP A 349 -20.80 -0.62 2.35
N PRO A 350 -21.16 -0.48 3.64
CA PRO A 350 -20.17 -0.26 4.70
C PRO A 350 -19.07 -1.32 4.78
N ARG A 351 -19.36 -2.56 4.39
CA ARG A 351 -18.40 -3.68 4.39
C ARG A 351 -17.22 -3.42 3.46
N MET A 352 -17.44 -2.68 2.35
CA MET A 352 -16.38 -2.25 1.42
C MET A 352 -15.29 -1.41 2.09
N TRP A 353 -15.61 -0.77 3.22
CA TRP A 353 -14.74 0.15 3.93
C TRP A 353 -14.30 -0.38 5.29
N THR A 354 -14.57 -1.65 5.59
CA THR A 354 -14.29 -2.26 6.89
C THR A 354 -12.93 -2.97 6.85
N TRP A 355 -11.85 -2.20 6.84
CA TRP A 355 -10.48 -2.72 6.78
C TRP A 355 -9.48 -1.71 7.37
N ASN A 356 -8.30 -2.19 7.70
CA ASN A 356 -7.19 -1.40 8.26
C ASN A 356 -5.85 -1.85 7.66
N ILE A 357 -4.74 -1.32 8.19
CA ILE A 357 -3.40 -1.59 7.67
C ILE A 357 -3.02 -3.08 7.67
N ARG A 358 -3.59 -3.87 8.60
CA ARG A 358 -3.38 -5.32 8.66
C ARG A 358 -3.87 -6.01 7.39
N HIS A 359 -5.01 -5.58 6.85
CA HIS A 359 -5.57 -6.12 5.61
C HIS A 359 -4.72 -5.73 4.40
N MET A 360 -4.24 -4.49 4.35
CA MET A 360 -3.32 -4.04 3.30
C MET A 360 -2.02 -4.86 3.30
N GLY A 361 -1.48 -5.18 4.47
CA GLY A 361 -0.27 -6.01 4.59
C GLY A 361 -0.53 -7.48 4.24
N VAL A 362 -1.47 -8.10 4.94
CA VAL A 362 -1.69 -9.54 4.83
C VAL A 362 -2.33 -9.92 3.49
N LEU A 363 -3.22 -9.10 2.93
CA LEU A 363 -4.00 -9.44 1.74
C LEU A 363 -3.52 -8.70 0.48
N ASP A 364 -3.47 -7.36 0.50
CA ASP A 364 -3.14 -6.57 -0.70
C ASP A 364 -1.70 -6.81 -1.14
N LEU A 365 -0.73 -6.62 -0.24
CA LEU A 365 0.69 -6.81 -0.54
C LEU A 365 0.98 -8.25 -1.00
N SER A 366 0.40 -9.26 -0.34
CA SER A 366 0.56 -10.66 -0.71
C SER A 366 0.03 -10.96 -2.12
N ALA A 367 -1.13 -10.41 -2.47
CA ALA A 367 -1.72 -10.56 -3.80
C ALA A 367 -0.87 -9.86 -4.88
N LEU A 368 -0.33 -8.66 -4.58
CA LEU A 368 0.54 -7.92 -5.48
C LEU A 368 1.87 -8.66 -5.71
N VAL A 369 2.55 -9.10 -4.65
CA VAL A 369 3.79 -9.89 -4.75
C VAL A 369 3.52 -11.18 -5.54
N SER A 370 2.44 -11.90 -5.21
CA SER A 370 2.04 -13.11 -5.94
C SER A 370 1.83 -12.84 -7.43
N ARG A 371 1.18 -11.73 -7.80
CA ARG A 371 0.96 -11.40 -9.22
C ARG A 371 2.28 -11.14 -9.94
N VAL A 372 3.18 -10.34 -9.36
CA VAL A 372 4.48 -10.06 -9.97
C VAL A 372 5.30 -11.34 -10.16
N LEU A 373 5.38 -12.20 -9.14
CA LEU A 373 6.13 -13.46 -9.24
C LEU A 373 5.50 -14.42 -10.27
N TYR A 374 4.18 -14.42 -10.42
CA TYR A 374 3.51 -15.21 -11.45
C TYR A 374 3.85 -14.73 -12.86
N GLU A 375 3.76 -13.42 -13.12
CA GLU A 375 4.03 -12.83 -14.44
C GLU A 375 5.49 -13.01 -14.84
N THR A 376 6.39 -12.79 -13.89
CA THR A 376 7.82 -12.74 -14.15
C THR A 376 8.45 -14.12 -14.07
N GLY A 377 7.91 -15.03 -13.25
CA GLY A 377 8.43 -16.39 -13.06
C GLY A 377 9.60 -16.50 -12.08
N PHE A 378 10.04 -15.39 -11.47
CA PHE A 378 11.03 -15.41 -10.39
C PHE A 378 10.43 -15.94 -9.08
N GLU A 379 11.28 -16.44 -8.19
CA GLU A 379 10.85 -16.94 -6.88
C GLU A 379 10.75 -15.85 -5.83
N LYS A 380 11.56 -14.80 -5.99
CA LYS A 380 11.61 -13.62 -5.13
C LYS A 380 11.71 -12.35 -5.96
N LEU A 381 11.21 -11.25 -5.41
CA LEU A 381 11.35 -9.90 -5.94
C LEU A 381 11.99 -8.95 -4.92
N GLY A 382 12.54 -7.83 -5.39
CA GLY A 382 12.95 -6.73 -4.52
C GLY A 382 11.75 -5.87 -4.14
N LEU A 383 11.55 -5.58 -2.86
CA LEU A 383 10.42 -4.77 -2.38
C LEU A 383 10.91 -3.41 -1.90
N VAL A 384 10.39 -2.33 -2.47
CA VAL A 384 10.68 -0.95 -2.06
C VAL A 384 9.38 -0.32 -1.56
N CYS A 385 9.37 0.25 -0.37
CA CYS A 385 8.17 0.87 0.17
C CYS A 385 8.45 2.20 0.84
N HIS A 386 7.45 3.08 0.81
CA HIS A 386 7.47 4.38 1.47
C HIS A 386 6.41 4.47 2.55
N SER A 387 6.73 5.04 3.71
CA SER A 387 5.76 5.42 4.75
C SER A 387 4.79 4.29 5.10
N GLN A 388 3.48 4.44 4.92
CA GLN A 388 2.48 3.38 5.16
C GLN A 388 2.77 2.07 4.40
N GLY A 389 3.36 2.14 3.20
CA GLY A 389 3.83 0.97 2.47
C GLY A 389 4.86 0.17 3.27
N THR A 390 5.70 0.85 4.06
CA THR A 390 6.61 0.18 5.01
C THR A 390 5.84 -0.43 6.18
N THR A 391 4.85 0.27 6.74
CA THR A 391 4.04 -0.23 7.86
C THR A 391 3.31 -1.51 7.50
N GLN A 392 2.61 -1.55 6.37
CA GLN A 392 1.88 -2.75 5.96
C GLN A 392 2.82 -3.94 5.73
N THR A 393 4.03 -3.67 5.25
CA THR A 393 5.07 -4.68 5.06
C THR A 393 5.61 -5.20 6.39
N PHE A 394 5.97 -4.30 7.31
CA PHE A 394 6.41 -4.68 8.66
C PHE A 394 5.34 -5.49 9.41
N VAL A 395 4.06 -5.10 9.29
CA VAL A 395 2.94 -5.85 9.87
C VAL A 395 2.82 -7.21 9.21
N ALA A 396 2.83 -7.31 7.88
CA ALA A 396 2.70 -8.59 7.17
C ALA A 396 3.81 -9.58 7.55
N LEU A 397 5.06 -9.11 7.69
CA LEU A 397 6.22 -9.95 7.99
C LEU A 397 6.30 -10.42 9.45
N ALA A 398 5.47 -9.88 10.35
CA ALA A 398 5.49 -10.27 11.76
C ALA A 398 5.11 -11.75 11.95
N LYS A 399 5.66 -12.39 13.00
CA LYS A 399 5.53 -13.84 13.26
C LYS A 399 4.08 -14.33 13.28
N ASP A 400 3.17 -13.48 13.75
CA ASP A 400 1.76 -13.73 14.03
C ASP A 400 0.82 -13.24 12.91
N GLN A 401 1.38 -12.78 11.78
CA GLN A 401 0.62 -12.20 10.68
C GLN A 401 0.72 -13.07 9.42
N ARG A 402 1.75 -12.86 8.58
CA ARG A 402 1.96 -13.60 7.33
C ARG A 402 3.46 -13.76 7.03
N PRO A 403 4.23 -14.42 7.92
CA PRO A 403 5.69 -14.43 7.82
C PRO A 403 6.20 -15.19 6.58
N GLU A 404 5.42 -16.07 5.97
CA GLU A 404 5.77 -16.76 4.72
C GLU A 404 5.91 -15.81 3.52
N LEU A 405 5.36 -14.59 3.61
CA LEU A 405 5.58 -13.54 2.62
C LEU A 405 7.08 -13.17 2.52
N GLY A 406 7.82 -13.27 3.61
CA GLY A 406 9.24 -12.95 3.65
C GLY A 406 10.10 -13.86 2.77
N GLU A 407 9.67 -15.10 2.55
CA GLU A 407 10.34 -16.05 1.66
C GLU A 407 10.25 -15.66 0.18
N ARG A 408 9.33 -14.74 -0.16
CA ARG A 408 9.06 -14.24 -1.52
C ARG A 408 9.72 -12.89 -1.81
N ILE A 409 10.48 -12.36 -0.85
CA ILE A 409 11.14 -11.07 -0.93
C ILE A 409 12.65 -11.29 -0.82
N SER A 410 13.44 -10.75 -1.75
CA SER A 410 14.91 -10.83 -1.69
C SER A 410 15.50 -9.78 -0.75
N VAL A 411 14.92 -8.58 -0.76
CA VAL A 411 15.24 -7.49 0.16
C VAL A 411 14.03 -6.59 0.32
N PHE A 412 13.84 -6.07 1.53
CA PHE A 412 12.87 -5.04 1.85
C PHE A 412 13.56 -3.68 2.08
N CYS A 413 13.43 -2.78 1.11
CA CYS A 413 13.91 -1.40 1.16
C CYS A 413 12.82 -0.48 1.73
N ALA A 414 13.02 0.04 2.94
CA ALA A 414 12.10 0.90 3.65
C ALA A 414 12.53 2.38 3.59
N LEU A 415 11.75 3.21 2.89
CA LEU A 415 11.94 4.66 2.75
C LEU A 415 11.03 5.38 3.75
N ALA A 416 11.60 6.21 4.62
CA ALA A 416 10.88 6.85 5.75
C ALA A 416 10.03 5.83 6.55
N PRO A 417 10.68 4.82 7.17
CA PRO A 417 10.00 3.68 7.79
C PRO A 417 9.06 4.11 8.91
N ALA A 418 7.77 3.77 8.74
CA ALA A 418 6.69 4.16 9.64
C ALA A 418 6.35 3.05 10.64
N ALA A 419 7.26 2.78 11.57
CA ALA A 419 7.08 1.79 12.64
C ALA A 419 6.86 2.42 14.02
N TYR A 420 7.51 3.55 14.29
CA TYR A 420 7.35 4.33 15.51
C TYR A 420 6.82 5.72 15.20
N ALA A 421 5.96 6.23 16.08
CA ALA A 421 5.40 7.58 15.95
C ALA A 421 6.44 8.65 16.30
N GLY A 422 6.59 9.65 15.43
CA GLY A 422 7.42 10.83 15.68
C GLY A 422 6.70 11.88 16.55
N PRO A 423 7.37 13.01 16.86
CA PRO A 423 6.84 14.05 17.75
C PRO A 423 5.56 14.73 17.23
N LEU A 424 5.26 14.66 15.92
CA LEU A 424 4.10 15.30 15.32
C LEU A 424 2.77 14.80 15.91
N VAL A 425 2.69 13.53 16.34
CA VAL A 425 1.45 12.96 16.92
C VAL A 425 1.02 13.67 18.21
N GLU A 426 1.92 14.43 18.85
CA GLU A 426 1.62 15.21 20.06
C GLU A 426 1.10 16.62 19.76
N ARG A 427 1.06 17.05 18.49
CA ARG A 427 0.46 18.34 18.12
C ARG A 427 -1.05 18.35 18.42
N SER A 428 -1.57 19.54 18.71
CA SER A 428 -2.92 19.74 19.26
C SER A 428 -4.04 19.11 18.41
N TYR A 429 -3.96 19.20 17.08
CA TYR A 429 -4.97 18.66 16.17
C TYR A 429 -4.94 17.12 16.07
N PHE A 430 -3.77 16.48 16.16
CA PHE A 430 -3.69 15.02 16.26
C PHE A 430 -4.09 14.52 17.65
N ARG A 431 -3.70 15.25 18.71
CA ARG A 431 -4.11 14.95 20.08
C ARG A 431 -5.63 15.00 20.25
N PHE A 432 -6.32 15.91 19.57
CA PHE A 432 -7.78 15.95 19.57
C PHE A 432 -8.38 14.64 19.05
N MET A 433 -7.87 14.09 17.95
CA MET A 433 -8.37 12.83 17.39
C MET A 433 -8.18 11.63 18.34
N ARG A 434 -7.10 11.63 19.12
CA ARG A 434 -6.82 10.61 20.14
C ARG A 434 -7.80 10.62 21.32
N ILE A 435 -8.51 11.73 21.55
CA ILE A 435 -9.46 11.85 22.67
C ILE A 435 -10.85 11.30 22.27
N ILE A 436 -11.14 11.26 20.98
CA ILE A 436 -12.45 10.87 20.44
C ILE A 436 -12.67 9.35 20.61
N SER A 437 -13.85 8.95 21.08
CA SER A 437 -14.22 7.53 21.16
C SER A 437 -14.49 6.94 19.77
N PRO A 438 -14.36 5.62 19.56
CA PRO A 438 -14.61 4.99 18.25
C PRO A 438 -15.99 5.32 17.67
N ASN A 439 -17.02 5.42 18.51
CA ASN A 439 -18.38 5.75 18.07
C ASN A 439 -18.50 7.20 17.60
N ILE A 440 -17.88 8.14 18.30
CA ILE A 440 -17.85 9.54 17.86
C ILE A 440 -17.03 9.68 16.59
N PHE A 441 -15.91 8.94 16.46
CA PHE A 441 -15.11 8.94 15.24
C PHE A 441 -15.95 8.51 14.02
N ARG A 442 -16.77 7.47 14.15
CA ARG A 442 -17.71 7.02 13.10
C ARG A 442 -18.82 8.02 12.82
N ILE A 443 -19.30 8.76 13.81
CA ILE A 443 -20.28 9.84 13.61
C ILE A 443 -19.65 10.98 12.81
N VAL A 444 -18.41 11.35 13.10
CA VAL A 444 -17.72 12.49 12.47
C VAL A 444 -17.21 12.14 11.08
N PHE A 445 -16.49 11.03 10.93
CA PHE A 445 -15.78 10.65 9.70
C PHE A 445 -16.47 9.55 8.90
N GLY A 446 -17.54 8.96 9.43
CA GLY A 446 -18.36 7.98 8.75
C GLY A 446 -17.91 6.54 8.96
N ILE A 447 -18.64 5.64 8.31
CA ILE A 447 -18.38 4.18 8.24
C ILE A 447 -17.97 3.73 6.83
N HIS A 448 -17.63 4.70 5.96
CA HIS A 448 -17.23 4.49 4.57
C HIS A 448 -15.82 5.06 4.33
N ALA A 449 -15.61 5.77 3.23
CA ALA A 449 -14.39 6.50 2.95
C ALA A 449 -14.17 7.65 3.96
N PHE A 450 -12.91 7.87 4.34
CA PHE A 450 -12.51 9.02 5.15
C PHE A 450 -12.56 10.31 4.32
N ILE A 451 -13.40 11.26 4.74
CA ILE A 451 -13.55 12.60 4.11
C ILE A 451 -13.64 12.51 2.58
N PRO A 452 -14.69 11.86 2.02
CA PRO A 452 -14.80 11.59 0.58
C PRO A 452 -14.84 12.86 -0.28
N PHE A 453 -15.19 14.01 0.31
CA PHE A 453 -15.19 15.30 -0.38
C PHE A 453 -13.81 15.70 -0.91
N MET A 454 -12.71 15.18 -0.33
CA MET A 454 -11.36 15.41 -0.89
C MET A 454 -11.24 14.91 -2.33
N MET A 455 -11.91 13.80 -2.67
CA MET A 455 -11.95 13.26 -4.02
C MET A 455 -12.80 14.10 -4.97
N THR A 456 -13.89 14.71 -4.48
CA THR A 456 -14.66 15.69 -5.25
C THR A 456 -13.82 16.91 -5.59
N VAL A 457 -13.06 17.44 -4.63
CA VAL A 457 -12.15 18.57 -4.88
C VAL A 457 -11.06 18.20 -5.88
N HIS A 458 -10.48 16.99 -5.76
CA HIS A 458 -9.48 16.47 -6.72
C HIS A 458 -10.01 16.38 -8.15
N GLN A 459 -11.24 15.90 -8.33
CA GLN A 459 -11.84 15.72 -9.64
C GLN A 459 -12.21 17.02 -10.36
N TYR A 460 -12.67 18.04 -9.63
CA TYR A 460 -13.26 19.25 -10.23
C TYR A 460 -12.39 20.50 -10.13
N LEU A 461 -11.45 20.58 -9.18
CA LEU A 461 -10.63 21.78 -9.01
C LEU A 461 -9.51 21.80 -10.06
N HIS A 462 -9.18 22.98 -10.57
CA HIS A 462 -8.08 23.12 -11.54
C HIS A 462 -6.77 22.55 -10.95
N PRO A 463 -6.04 21.66 -11.66
CA PRO A 463 -4.93 20.89 -11.10
C PRO A 463 -3.83 21.71 -10.41
N LYS A 464 -3.47 22.88 -10.95
CA LYS A 464 -2.52 23.81 -10.29
C LYS A 464 -3.01 24.34 -8.95
N ILE A 465 -4.29 24.74 -8.89
CA ILE A 465 -4.89 25.26 -7.65
C ILE A 465 -4.96 24.12 -6.63
N TYR A 466 -5.36 22.93 -7.10
CA TYR A 466 -5.38 21.72 -6.30
C TYR A 466 -4.01 21.39 -5.71
N GLY A 467 -2.96 21.32 -6.54
CA GLY A 467 -1.62 21.00 -6.07
C GLY A 467 -1.04 22.04 -5.11
N THR A 468 -1.28 23.32 -5.37
CA THR A 468 -0.89 24.40 -4.45
C THR A 468 -1.64 24.30 -3.11
N LEU A 469 -2.95 24.03 -3.13
CA LEU A 469 -3.74 23.85 -1.91
C LEU A 469 -3.31 22.60 -1.14
N GLY A 470 -3.04 21.50 -1.85
CA GLY A 470 -2.48 20.27 -1.30
C GLY A 470 -1.18 20.55 -0.53
N TYR A 471 -0.24 21.26 -1.15
CA TYR A 471 0.99 21.68 -0.47
C TYR A 471 0.72 22.49 0.81
N TYR A 472 -0.20 23.46 0.77
CA TYR A 472 -0.51 24.27 1.95
C TYR A 472 -1.09 23.44 3.09
N VAL A 473 -2.00 22.52 2.79
CA VAL A 473 -2.59 21.62 3.78
C VAL A 473 -1.53 20.70 4.37
N PHE A 474 -0.69 20.09 3.54
CA PHE A 474 0.37 19.19 3.99
C PHE A 474 1.43 19.92 4.83
N SER A 475 1.86 21.10 4.39
CA SER A 475 2.80 21.93 5.14
C SER A 475 2.23 22.35 6.49
N TYR A 476 0.94 22.69 6.55
CA TYR A 476 0.26 23.00 7.80
C TYR A 476 0.16 21.80 8.75
N LEU A 477 -0.30 20.65 8.25
CA LEU A 477 -0.55 19.46 9.06
C LEU A 477 0.73 18.80 9.54
N PHE A 478 1.73 18.70 8.68
CA PHE A 478 2.92 17.89 8.95
C PHE A 478 4.19 18.73 9.17
N GLY A 479 4.16 20.02 8.83
CA GLY A 479 5.33 20.88 8.90
C GLY A 479 6.31 20.69 7.74
N TRP A 480 5.99 19.83 6.76
CA TRP A 480 6.84 19.58 5.60
C TRP A 480 6.93 20.80 4.69
N SER A 481 8.09 20.98 4.08
CA SER A 481 8.44 22.11 3.23
C SER A 481 8.75 21.67 1.81
N ASP A 482 8.58 22.57 0.85
CA ASP A 482 9.06 22.35 -0.52
C ASP A 482 10.53 22.77 -0.69
N THR A 483 11.33 22.81 0.38
CA THR A 483 12.71 23.35 0.37
C THR A 483 13.61 22.58 -0.59
N ARG A 484 13.40 21.26 -0.70
CA ARG A 484 14.19 20.35 -1.52
C ARG A 484 13.49 19.89 -2.80
N TRP A 485 12.29 20.38 -3.07
CA TRP A 485 11.49 19.95 -4.23
C TRP A 485 11.61 20.95 -5.36
N ASP A 486 11.53 20.46 -6.60
CA ASP A 486 11.39 21.30 -7.78
C ASP A 486 9.97 21.90 -7.83
N ARG A 487 9.86 23.21 -7.63
CA ARG A 487 8.55 23.90 -7.62
C ARG A 487 7.88 23.93 -8.98
N GLY A 488 8.60 23.73 -10.07
CA GLY A 488 8.02 23.53 -11.40
C GLY A 488 7.18 22.26 -11.49
N LEU A 489 7.49 21.27 -10.65
CA LEU A 489 6.89 19.93 -10.65
C LEU A 489 6.06 19.68 -9.38
N ARG A 490 6.18 20.50 -8.34
CA ARG A 490 5.46 20.29 -7.07
C ARG A 490 3.97 20.03 -7.24
N ASP A 491 3.29 20.81 -8.07
CA ASP A 491 1.83 20.72 -8.17
C ASP A 491 1.36 19.38 -8.77
N ARG A 492 2.18 18.68 -9.58
CA ARG A 492 1.88 17.32 -10.08
C ARG A 492 2.05 16.24 -9.01
N MET A 493 2.94 16.42 -8.04
CA MET A 493 3.14 15.46 -6.94
C MET A 493 1.84 15.19 -6.18
N PHE A 494 1.03 16.25 -6.00
CA PHE A 494 -0.26 16.16 -5.33
C PHE A 494 -1.38 15.60 -6.22
N GLN A 495 -1.19 15.37 -7.52
CA GLN A 495 -2.25 14.72 -8.32
C GLN A 495 -2.47 13.25 -7.92
N PHE A 496 -1.49 12.67 -7.23
CA PHE A 496 -1.51 11.28 -6.78
C PHE A 496 -1.84 11.16 -5.28
N ALA A 497 -2.39 12.23 -4.66
CA ALA A 497 -2.88 12.24 -3.28
C ALA A 497 -3.93 13.35 -3.01
N PRO A 498 -5.00 13.11 -2.24
CA PRO A 498 -5.33 11.87 -1.59
C PRO A 498 -6.04 10.90 -2.54
N VAL A 499 -6.06 9.63 -2.15
CA VAL A 499 -6.96 8.62 -2.70
C VAL A 499 -7.99 8.18 -1.66
N TYR A 500 -8.98 7.38 -2.05
CA TYR A 500 -9.92 6.82 -1.09
C TYR A 500 -9.20 5.93 -0.08
N VAL A 501 -9.47 6.19 1.21
CA VAL A 501 -9.04 5.35 2.33
C VAL A 501 -10.22 5.10 3.26
N SER A 502 -10.26 3.95 3.91
CA SER A 502 -11.28 3.63 4.91
C SER A 502 -11.19 4.56 6.14
N ALA A 503 -12.35 4.99 6.65
CA ALA A 503 -12.44 5.66 7.94
C ALA A 503 -11.91 4.79 9.10
N GLU A 504 -12.06 3.46 9.03
CA GLU A 504 -11.51 2.52 10.03
C GLU A 504 -9.97 2.45 9.98
N THR A 505 -9.38 2.56 8.79
CA THR A 505 -7.92 2.69 8.65
C THR A 505 -7.41 3.98 9.28
N MET A 506 -8.11 5.09 9.05
CA MET A 506 -7.75 6.37 9.66
C MET A 506 -7.97 6.38 11.17
N ARG A 507 -8.99 5.68 11.67
CA ARG A 507 -9.18 5.43 13.10
C ARG A 507 -8.04 4.60 13.68
N TRP A 508 -7.51 3.63 12.93
CA TRP A 508 -6.34 2.87 13.37
C TRP A 508 -5.09 3.74 13.46
N TRP A 509 -4.88 4.68 12.54
CA TRP A 509 -3.76 5.62 12.63
C TRP A 509 -3.90 6.63 13.77
N LEU A 510 -5.07 7.24 13.90
CA LEU A 510 -5.27 8.48 14.68
C LEU A 510 -6.07 8.29 15.98
N GLY A 511 -6.74 7.15 16.12
CA GLY A 511 -7.68 6.87 17.19
C GLY A 511 -7.02 6.52 18.52
N ARG A 512 -7.82 6.61 19.58
CA ARG A 512 -7.41 6.44 20.98
C ARG A 512 -6.77 5.09 21.32
N GLU A 513 -7.13 4.03 20.62
CA GLU A 513 -6.77 2.66 21.02
C GLU A 513 -5.65 2.06 20.17
N CYS A 514 -5.19 2.80 19.14
CA CYS A 514 -4.35 2.27 18.08
C CYS A 514 -3.03 3.05 17.98
N PHE A 515 -2.47 3.22 16.77
CA PHE A 515 -1.10 3.70 16.56
C PHE A 515 -0.75 5.00 17.30
N ALA A 516 -1.57 6.05 17.20
CA ALA A 516 -1.29 7.34 17.85
C ALA A 516 -1.16 7.28 19.39
N THR A 517 -1.75 6.26 20.03
CA THR A 517 -1.62 6.03 21.49
C THR A 517 -0.49 5.06 21.81
N GLN A 518 -0.38 3.98 21.03
CA GLN A 518 0.61 2.93 21.26
C GLN A 518 2.04 3.37 20.86
N LYS A 519 2.14 4.34 19.93
CA LYS A 519 3.37 4.89 19.35
C LYS A 519 4.26 3.88 18.61
N CYS A 520 3.79 2.64 18.46
CA CYS A 520 4.45 1.56 17.75
C CYS A 520 3.39 0.73 17.03
N ILE A 521 3.76 0.16 15.89
CA ILE A 521 2.87 -0.65 15.04
C ILE A 521 2.75 -2.11 15.50
N LEU A 522 3.73 -2.61 16.27
CA LEU A 522 3.86 -4.02 16.67
C LEU A 522 4.10 -4.22 18.18
N ALA A 523 4.12 -3.15 18.97
CA ALA A 523 4.15 -3.24 20.43
C ALA A 523 3.16 -2.25 21.05
N THR A 524 2.56 -2.62 22.19
CA THR A 524 1.78 -1.66 23.00
C THR A 524 2.73 -0.66 23.65
N ARG A 525 2.21 0.49 24.06
CA ARG A 525 3.00 1.50 24.77
C ARG A 525 3.61 0.97 26.07
N GLU A 526 2.88 0.12 26.78
CA GLU A 526 3.33 -0.50 28.03
C GLU A 526 4.51 -1.44 27.77
N VAL A 527 4.39 -2.33 26.79
CA VAL A 527 5.49 -3.20 26.36
C VAL A 527 6.70 -2.38 25.92
N GLY A 528 6.49 -1.34 25.10
CA GLY A 528 7.59 -0.49 24.64
C GLY A 528 8.30 0.31 25.75
N LEU A 529 7.63 0.59 26.87
CA LEU A 529 8.26 1.20 28.05
C LEU A 529 9.11 0.18 28.81
N LEU A 530 8.60 -1.04 29.00
CA LEU A 530 9.34 -2.13 29.62
C LEU A 530 10.59 -2.50 28.81
N GLU A 531 10.46 -2.56 27.48
CA GLU A 531 11.59 -2.77 26.57
C GLU A 531 12.62 -1.63 26.71
N ALA A 532 12.20 -0.37 26.78
CA ALA A 532 13.14 0.74 26.94
C ALA A 532 13.90 0.69 28.28
N GLU A 533 13.22 0.30 29.37
CA GLU A 533 13.85 0.11 30.68
C GLU A 533 14.85 -1.05 30.67
N GLU A 534 14.50 -2.17 30.04
CA GLU A 534 15.37 -3.32 29.86
C GLU A 534 16.59 -2.97 28.99
N ASP A 535 16.41 -2.24 27.88
CA ASP A 535 17.51 -1.77 27.04
C ASP A 535 18.50 -0.92 27.84
N HIS A 536 17.98 0.00 28.66
CA HIS A 536 18.81 0.87 29.49
C HIS A 536 19.58 0.10 30.58
N ARG A 537 18.98 -0.95 31.17
CA ARG A 537 19.69 -1.83 32.10
C ARG A 537 20.78 -2.62 31.41
N PHE A 538 20.51 -3.14 30.22
CA PHE A 538 21.46 -3.89 29.40
C PHE A 538 22.65 -3.03 28.97
N GLU A 539 22.39 -1.81 28.47
CA GLU A 539 23.43 -0.84 28.08
C GLU A 539 24.34 -0.46 29.26
N LYS A 540 23.80 -0.42 30.49
CA LYS A 540 24.57 -0.15 31.71
C LYS A 540 25.23 -1.38 32.34
N GLY A 541 25.04 -2.57 31.77
CA GLY A 541 25.57 -3.82 32.32
C GLY A 541 24.97 -4.22 33.68
N ILE A 542 23.77 -3.73 34.00
CA ILE A 542 23.11 -3.95 35.31
C ILE A 542 22.36 -5.30 35.34
N ASP A 543 22.05 -5.89 34.18
CA ASP A 543 21.24 -7.11 34.08
C ASP A 543 21.95 -8.41 34.53
N GLY A 544 23.22 -8.35 34.95
CA GLY A 544 23.90 -9.51 35.56
C GLY A 544 24.01 -10.75 34.65
N GLY A 545 23.89 -10.60 33.33
CA GLY A 545 23.89 -11.71 32.37
C GLY A 545 22.54 -12.37 32.14
N ALA A 546 21.43 -11.81 32.66
CA ALA A 546 20.09 -12.30 32.36
C ALA A 546 19.74 -12.13 30.87
N PRO A 547 19.10 -13.12 30.24
CA PRO A 547 18.65 -13.00 28.85
C PRO A 547 17.51 -11.99 28.75
N ARG A 548 17.45 -11.26 27.63
CA ARG A 548 16.35 -10.34 27.32
C ARG A 548 15.03 -11.10 27.18
N SER A 549 13.94 -10.40 27.45
CA SER A 549 12.60 -10.86 27.11
C SER A 549 12.47 -11.14 25.60
N ASP A 550 11.83 -12.26 25.24
CA ASP A 550 11.54 -12.59 23.84
C ASP A 550 10.36 -11.76 23.34
N THR A 551 10.66 -10.54 22.90
CA THR A 551 9.70 -9.61 22.30
C THR A 551 9.96 -9.36 20.83
N ALA A 552 10.77 -10.22 20.17
CA ALA A 552 11.09 -10.07 18.76
C ALA A 552 9.81 -10.09 17.91
N TRP A 553 9.75 -9.24 16.90
CA TRP A 553 8.62 -9.14 15.98
C TRP A 553 8.72 -10.11 14.81
N TYR A 554 9.93 -10.57 14.50
CA TYR A 554 10.21 -11.32 13.29
C TYR A 554 10.78 -12.71 13.59
N GLY A 555 10.43 -13.68 12.74
CA GLY A 555 10.98 -15.02 12.74
C GLY A 555 12.04 -15.21 11.64
N PRO A 556 12.58 -16.43 11.48
CA PRO A 556 13.64 -16.73 10.51
C PRO A 556 13.29 -16.45 9.04
N GLN A 557 12.00 -16.33 8.71
CA GLN A 557 11.51 -16.10 7.35
C GLN A 557 11.63 -14.64 6.89
N VAL A 558 11.97 -13.72 7.80
CA VAL A 558 12.07 -12.29 7.49
C VAL A 558 13.17 -12.03 6.46
N PRO A 559 12.92 -11.24 5.41
CA PRO A 559 13.93 -10.93 4.41
C PRO A 559 14.96 -9.94 4.97
N PRO A 560 16.15 -9.84 4.36
CA PRO A 560 17.07 -8.74 4.60
C PRO A 560 16.39 -7.38 4.43
N MET A 561 16.78 -6.40 5.26
CA MET A 561 16.20 -5.07 5.27
C MET A 561 17.23 -3.98 4.95
N ALA A 562 16.80 -2.97 4.20
CA ALA A 562 17.55 -1.77 3.92
C ALA A 562 16.72 -0.54 4.30
N LEU A 563 17.28 0.43 5.03
CA LEU A 563 16.51 1.53 5.60
C LEU A 563 17.08 2.90 5.24
N TRP A 564 16.22 3.79 4.73
CA TRP A 564 16.50 5.21 4.53
C TRP A 564 15.62 6.03 5.45
N VAL A 565 16.22 6.55 6.52
CA VAL A 565 15.56 7.34 7.55
C VAL A 565 15.72 8.83 7.23
N ALA A 566 14.59 9.53 7.16
CA ALA A 566 14.54 10.98 7.06
C ALA A 566 14.78 11.61 8.45
N GLY A 567 15.87 12.35 8.62
CA GLY A 567 16.32 12.84 9.92
C GLY A 567 15.52 14.02 10.47
N ALA A 568 14.91 14.83 9.58
CA ALA A 568 14.03 15.94 9.92
C ALA A 568 12.54 15.54 9.91
N ASP A 569 12.25 14.24 9.85
CA ASP A 569 10.90 13.71 9.85
C ASP A 569 10.26 13.77 11.24
N ASN A 570 9.22 14.59 11.37
CA ASN A 570 8.46 14.70 12.61
C ASN A 570 7.31 13.68 12.70
N LEU A 571 6.91 13.05 11.59
CA LEU A 571 5.77 12.14 11.55
C LEU A 571 6.13 10.77 12.13
N VAL A 572 7.31 10.24 11.79
CA VAL A 572 7.78 8.91 12.22
C VAL A 572 9.19 8.98 12.81
N ASP A 573 9.48 8.07 13.74
CA ASP A 573 10.79 7.96 14.37
C ASP A 573 11.55 6.73 13.83
N GLY A 574 12.24 6.93 12.70
CA GLY A 574 13.05 5.88 12.10
C GLY A 574 14.32 5.54 12.89
N ARG A 575 14.84 6.46 13.71
CA ARG A 575 16.04 6.20 14.52
C ARG A 575 15.75 5.20 15.63
N LYS A 576 14.57 5.30 16.24
CA LYS A 576 14.11 4.32 17.23
C LYS A 576 14.00 2.91 16.64
N LEU A 577 13.56 2.80 15.39
CA LEU A 577 13.55 1.51 14.68
C LEU A 577 14.97 0.97 14.46
N LEU A 578 15.90 1.81 13.98
CA LEU A 578 17.30 1.41 13.82
C LEU A 578 17.94 0.97 15.15
N GLN A 579 17.64 1.67 16.25
CA GLN A 579 18.13 1.29 17.57
C GLN A 579 17.63 -0.10 17.99
N ARG A 580 16.36 -0.42 17.72
CA ARG A 580 15.80 -1.77 17.97
C ARG A 580 16.49 -2.87 17.17
N PHE A 581 16.91 -2.59 15.94
CA PHE A 581 17.66 -3.57 15.16
C PHE A 581 19.11 -3.70 15.65
N ARG A 582 19.77 -2.58 15.95
CA ARG A 582 21.17 -2.55 16.42
C ARG A 582 21.37 -3.14 17.81
N ASN A 583 20.39 -3.02 18.71
CA ASN A 583 20.49 -3.52 20.08
C ASN A 583 20.20 -5.04 20.18
N GLY A 584 19.92 -5.72 19.07
CA GLY A 584 19.76 -7.16 19.03
C GLY A 584 18.39 -7.67 19.50
N ARG A 585 17.38 -6.81 19.65
CA ARG A 585 16.00 -7.25 19.95
C ARG A 585 15.37 -8.08 18.83
N GLU A 586 15.85 -7.93 17.60
CA GLU A 586 15.36 -8.66 16.43
C GLU A 586 16.44 -9.60 15.90
N PRO A 587 16.65 -10.79 16.52
CA PRO A 587 17.77 -11.68 16.18
C PRO A 587 17.72 -12.24 14.76
N HIS A 588 16.54 -12.24 14.13
CA HIS A 588 16.35 -12.73 12.77
C HIS A 588 16.44 -11.61 11.71
N VAL A 589 16.47 -10.34 12.11
CA VAL A 589 16.55 -9.23 11.16
C VAL A 589 17.99 -9.00 10.75
N HIS A 590 18.24 -9.10 9.44
CA HIS A 590 19.52 -8.74 8.85
C HIS A 590 19.42 -7.39 8.14
N VAL A 591 19.98 -6.34 8.75
CA VAL A 591 20.06 -5.02 8.12
C VAL A 591 21.27 -4.98 7.18
N VAL A 592 21.02 -4.96 5.88
CA VAL A 592 22.07 -4.91 4.83
C VAL A 592 22.50 -3.48 4.51
N HIS A 593 21.65 -2.51 4.81
CA HIS A 593 21.92 -1.09 4.57
C HIS A 593 21.10 -0.24 5.54
N GLU A 594 21.72 0.82 6.07
CA GLU A 594 21.03 1.84 6.85
C GLU A 594 21.66 3.21 6.55
N LYS A 595 20.81 4.20 6.30
CA LYS A 595 21.23 5.58 6.09
C LYS A 595 20.24 6.52 6.76
N VAL A 596 20.78 7.48 7.51
CA VAL A 596 20.00 8.61 8.01
C VAL A 596 20.39 9.84 7.21
N ILE A 597 19.41 10.47 6.56
CA ILE A 597 19.60 11.69 5.78
C ILE A 597 19.06 12.83 6.65
N GLU A 598 19.96 13.50 7.36
CA GLU A 598 19.64 14.43 8.46
C GLU A 598 18.66 15.53 8.03
N GLU A 599 18.78 16.02 6.80
CA GLU A 599 18.02 17.13 6.27
C GLU A 599 16.71 16.72 5.58
N TYR A 600 16.46 15.43 5.40
CA TYR A 600 15.26 14.95 4.72
C TYR A 600 14.05 14.99 5.64
N GLU A 601 12.95 15.51 5.10
CA GLU A 601 11.60 15.38 5.63
C GLU A 601 10.91 14.13 5.04
N HIS A 602 9.71 13.81 5.52
CA HIS A 602 9.01 12.54 5.24
C HIS A 602 8.85 12.16 3.75
N LEU A 603 8.70 13.16 2.88
CA LEU A 603 8.46 12.98 1.44
C LEU A 603 9.71 13.20 0.59
N ASP A 604 10.81 13.69 1.18
CA ASP A 604 12.05 13.97 0.44
C ASP A 604 12.68 12.70 -0.13
N VAL A 605 12.48 11.55 0.54
CA VAL A 605 12.88 10.22 0.05
C VAL A 605 12.19 9.81 -1.27
N LEU A 606 11.19 10.57 -1.73
CA LEU A 606 10.56 10.41 -3.04
C LEU A 606 10.78 11.62 -3.96
N TRP A 607 10.72 12.83 -3.40
CA TRP A 607 10.49 14.05 -4.19
C TRP A 607 11.63 15.07 -4.15
N ALA A 608 12.65 14.85 -3.34
CA ALA A 608 13.80 15.75 -3.31
C ALA A 608 14.54 15.75 -4.66
N MET A 609 15.11 16.91 -5.04
CA MET A 609 15.86 17.04 -6.28
C MET A 609 17.13 16.17 -6.30
N ASP A 610 17.69 15.88 -5.12
CA ASP A 610 18.84 14.99 -4.93
C ASP A 610 18.46 13.55 -4.59
N VAL A 611 17.18 13.15 -4.75
CA VAL A 611 16.69 11.82 -4.35
C VAL A 611 17.42 10.66 -5.03
N ILE A 612 17.81 10.81 -6.30
CA ILE A 612 18.56 9.76 -7.01
C ILE A 612 19.96 9.59 -6.41
N GLU A 613 20.61 10.68 -6.03
CA GLU A 613 21.93 10.66 -5.41
C GLU A 613 21.89 10.11 -3.98
N GLN A 614 20.89 10.52 -3.20
CA GLN A 614 20.79 10.15 -1.79
C GLN A 614 20.12 8.80 -1.54
N VAL A 615 19.23 8.36 -2.43
CA VAL A 615 18.40 7.16 -2.25
C VAL A 615 18.50 6.25 -3.47
N GLY A 616 18.23 6.76 -4.69
CA GLY A 616 18.07 5.94 -5.89
C GLY A 616 19.28 5.05 -6.22
N LYS A 617 20.50 5.62 -6.21
CA LYS A 617 21.75 4.88 -6.49
C LYS A 617 22.01 3.76 -5.49
N GLU A 618 21.74 4.02 -4.21
CA GLU A 618 21.93 3.03 -3.13
C GLU A 618 20.86 1.95 -3.20
N VAL A 619 19.59 2.30 -3.42
CA VAL A 619 18.50 1.34 -3.65
C VAL A 619 18.84 0.43 -4.83
N ARG A 620 19.30 0.99 -5.96
CA ARG A 620 19.75 0.24 -7.14
C ARG A 620 20.86 -0.76 -6.80
N GLN A 621 21.85 -0.35 -6.00
CA GLN A 621 22.96 -1.23 -5.60
C GLN A 621 22.48 -2.32 -4.63
N VAL A 622 21.69 -1.97 -3.62
CA VAL A 622 21.15 -2.92 -2.63
C VAL A 622 20.34 -4.01 -3.33
N LEU A 623 19.42 -3.63 -4.23
CA LEU A 623 18.61 -4.59 -5.01
C LEU A 623 19.48 -5.58 -5.79
N TRP A 624 20.63 -5.14 -6.31
CA TRP A 624 21.56 -5.99 -7.05
C TRP A 624 22.34 -6.94 -6.14
N THR A 625 22.87 -6.43 -5.03
CA THR A 625 23.72 -7.20 -4.11
C THR A 625 22.94 -8.22 -3.31
N THR A 626 21.65 -7.98 -3.03
CA THR A 626 20.77 -8.92 -2.33
C THR A 626 19.98 -9.84 -3.27
N MET A 627 20.10 -9.66 -4.59
CA MET A 627 19.48 -10.55 -5.57
C MET A 627 19.98 -11.99 -5.34
N PRO A 628 19.08 -13.00 -5.32
CA PRO A 628 19.48 -14.40 -5.26
C PRO A 628 20.46 -14.77 -6.38
N ASP A 629 21.45 -15.61 -6.11
CA ASP A 629 22.53 -15.91 -7.08
C ASP A 629 22.01 -16.59 -8.36
N ASP A 630 20.99 -17.43 -8.24
CA ASP A 630 20.29 -18.08 -9.36
C ASP A 630 19.56 -17.05 -10.24
N ALA A 631 18.91 -16.05 -9.64
CA ALA A 631 18.32 -14.94 -10.35
C ALA A 631 19.40 -14.05 -11.00
N ARG A 632 20.49 -13.76 -10.28
CA ARG A 632 21.60 -12.94 -10.80
C ARG A 632 22.27 -13.58 -12.02
N ALA A 633 22.33 -14.91 -12.08
CA ALA A 633 22.93 -15.63 -13.21
C ALA A 633 22.15 -15.48 -14.53
N VAL A 634 20.83 -15.23 -14.47
CA VAL A 634 19.98 -15.07 -15.66
C VAL A 634 19.63 -13.61 -15.95
N CYS A 635 19.83 -12.72 -14.97
CA CYS A 635 19.50 -11.30 -15.09
C CYS A 635 20.62 -10.51 -15.79
N GLN A 636 20.21 -9.49 -16.54
CA GLN A 636 21.14 -8.47 -17.03
C GLN A 636 21.67 -7.63 -15.85
N VAL A 637 22.93 -7.21 -15.94
CA VAL A 637 23.54 -6.33 -14.94
C VAL A 637 22.94 -4.92 -15.07
N PRO A 638 22.34 -4.35 -14.00
CA PRO A 638 21.82 -3.00 -14.03
C PRO A 638 22.92 -1.98 -14.33
N LYS A 639 22.59 -0.92 -15.06
CA LYS A 639 23.54 0.15 -15.36
C LYS A 639 23.96 0.87 -14.08
N GLY A 640 25.27 1.01 -13.90
CA GLY A 640 25.88 1.76 -12.82
C GLY A 640 25.92 1.06 -11.47
N VAL A 641 25.60 -0.24 -11.39
CA VAL A 641 26.01 -1.04 -10.22
C VAL A 641 27.49 -1.39 -10.31
N GLN A 642 28.15 -1.44 -9.15
CA GLN A 642 29.56 -1.83 -9.02
C GLN A 642 29.71 -3.30 -8.65
#